data_AF-A0A6N8XHY7-F1
#
_entry.id   AF-A0A6N8XHY7-F1
#
_cell.length_a   1.000
_cell.length_b   1.000
_cell.length_c   1.000
_cell.angle_alpha   90.00
_cell.angle_beta   90.00
_cell.angle_gamma   90.00
#
_symmetry.space_group_name_H-M   'P 1'
#
loop_
_entity.id
_entity.type
_entity.pdbx_description
1 polymer ?
#
loop_
_entity_poly.entity_id
_entity_poly.type
_entity_poly.pdbx_seq_one_letter_code
_entity_poly.pdbx_strand_id
1 'polypeptide(L)'
;MAVSTSGVQLSFSIIDSEMTVKAMRDSGYKSTTHALAELIDNSIESHATAIEVFGISRRDARTGRFTLTKLAVLDNGEGMDGATLRGSLRYGHGTRRERQGIGRFGLGLPNSSMSQAKRVDVWSWQSGATNALHTYLSLSEVEAGKREIPQPDQQAIPKVFRKASRNVFGDCGTLVVWSDLDRVEWKQASTTFKHTELLIGRIYRRFLAKQSERLHPDDPRGSEIGSRRTITMIPIRENGEEIEVQEDDIVEVRPNDPLYLMTGTSCPESFGPGPMFTELEGSPFQVPVKYQGQDFEVRVRATYARAHVRDSSASEADWPEEWVGKDAGRAPWGKHADQNMGVSLVRAHREIQLDDSWVSGDDPRERWWTVEVDFPTALDEVFGVTNNKQGTMTFQRLARFDWKRESLPDEESSGDVRRRMEEEGDHRSHLLDLRKQITNAIELLRRRSRQAKQPRGKRHVLDEDQKADAKATAAITRRMQEGHEGESDKAGESGSLEEHREAQVESLTRKHHFDQTGALQEIDETIRAGNRVRWIQSAQSSPAFFDVESLPNVIQVALNTDHPVHSHLYDVMHPDVEEMSEDEVRERLAQAAAAFRILIYSWARYEEEQSERDRRRVRDARLEWGKYAEEFFDEDDDSVSPTDLV
;
A
#
# COMPACT_ATOMS: atom_id res chain seq x y z
N MET A 1 42.38 49.26 50.06
CA MET A 1 42.24 48.49 48.80
C MET A 1 41.13 47.48 49.00
N ALA A 2 39.98 47.67 48.37
CA ALA A 2 38.94 46.66 48.27
C ALA A 2 38.69 46.44 46.77
N VAL A 3 39.12 45.29 46.28
CA VAL A 3 38.94 44.87 44.89
C VAL A 3 37.51 44.36 44.77
N SER A 4 36.67 45.10 44.04
CA SER A 4 35.35 44.66 43.62
C SER A 4 35.52 43.65 42.48
N THR A 5 35.30 42.37 42.78
CA THR A 5 35.16 41.31 41.77
C THR A 5 33.75 41.36 41.19
N SER A 6 33.62 41.95 40.01
CA SER A 6 32.43 41.84 39.17
C SER A 6 32.29 40.38 38.70
N GLY A 7 31.46 39.60 39.38
CA GLY A 7 31.05 38.28 38.90
C GLY A 7 30.23 38.43 37.63
N VAL A 8 30.78 37.99 36.49
CA VAL A 8 30.02 37.78 35.26
C VAL A 8 29.05 36.63 35.52
N GLN A 9 27.77 36.95 35.66
CA GLN A 9 26.72 35.96 35.81
C GLN A 9 26.52 35.30 34.45
N LEU A 10 27.10 34.10 34.27
CA LEU A 10 26.91 33.29 33.06
C LEU A 10 25.44 32.89 32.96
N SER A 11 24.71 33.47 32.00
CA SER A 11 23.36 33.04 31.68
C SER A 11 23.42 31.80 30.77
N PHE A 12 22.90 30.68 31.25
CA PHE A 12 22.76 29.46 30.45
C PHE A 12 21.34 29.45 29.86
N SER A 13 21.20 29.76 28.57
CA SER A 13 19.94 29.60 27.85
C SER A 13 19.52 28.12 27.87
N ILE A 14 18.24 27.84 28.06
CA ILE A 14 17.66 26.49 27.95
C ILE A 14 17.90 25.91 26.53
N ILE A 15 18.00 26.78 25.54
CA ILE A 15 18.11 26.45 24.13
C ILE A 15 19.40 27.03 23.56
N ASP A 16 20.31 26.17 23.10
CA ASP A 16 21.41 26.60 22.24
C ASP A 16 20.95 26.58 20.77
N SER A 17 21.03 27.73 20.08
CA SER A 17 20.49 27.85 18.72
C SER A 17 21.22 26.97 17.70
N GLU A 18 22.52 26.74 17.88
CA GLU A 18 23.28 25.89 16.95
C GLU A 18 22.85 24.43 17.07
N MET A 19 22.84 23.91 18.30
CA MET A 19 22.38 22.55 18.60
C MET A 19 20.92 22.36 18.22
N THR A 20 20.08 23.39 18.37
CA THR A 20 18.66 23.33 17.99
C THR A 20 18.49 23.21 16.48
N VAL A 21 19.19 24.05 15.70
CA VAL A 21 19.13 23.99 14.23
C VAL A 21 19.68 22.65 13.72
N LYS A 22 20.78 22.15 14.30
CA LYS A 22 21.32 20.82 13.98
C LYS A 22 20.34 19.70 14.32
N ALA A 23 19.78 19.70 15.53
CA ALA A 23 18.79 18.70 15.94
C ALA A 23 17.53 18.71 15.06
N MET A 24 17.01 19.90 14.70
CA MET A 24 15.85 20.02 13.81
C MET A 24 16.13 19.59 12.37
N ARG A 25 17.38 19.78 11.92
CA ARG A 25 17.87 19.26 10.64
C ARG A 25 18.00 17.74 10.66
N ASP A 26 18.41 17.16 11.80
CA ASP A 26 18.61 15.73 11.98
C ASP A 26 17.31 14.96 12.23
N SER A 27 16.29 15.59 12.83
CA SER A 27 14.94 15.03 13.01
C SER A 27 14.14 14.99 11.69
N GLY A 28 14.83 14.89 10.55
CA GLY A 28 14.39 15.33 9.22
C GLY A 28 13.18 14.61 8.61
N TYR A 29 13.01 14.83 7.31
CA TYR A 29 11.93 14.25 6.51
C TYR A 29 12.33 12.86 6.02
N LYS A 30 11.36 11.96 5.88
CA LYS A 30 11.52 10.59 5.36
C LYS A 30 12.20 10.55 4.00
N SER A 31 12.00 11.58 3.17
CA SER A 31 12.65 11.73 1.86
C SER A 31 12.70 13.18 1.41
N THR A 32 13.49 13.47 0.37
CA THR A 32 13.53 14.79 -0.29
C THR A 32 12.15 15.18 -0.82
N THR A 33 11.37 14.22 -1.30
CA THR A 33 9.99 14.45 -1.76
C THR A 33 9.07 14.96 -0.65
N HIS A 34 9.14 14.38 0.56
CA HIS A 34 8.33 14.86 1.68
C HIS A 34 8.73 16.28 2.12
N ALA A 35 10.01 16.62 2.03
CA ALA A 35 10.47 17.99 2.29
C ALA A 35 9.94 18.98 1.24
N LEU A 36 9.95 18.60 -0.06
CA LEU A 36 9.34 19.39 -1.13
C LEU A 36 7.82 19.53 -0.95
N ALA A 37 7.14 18.47 -0.47
CA ALA A 37 5.72 18.49 -0.17
C ALA A 37 5.38 19.59 0.85
N GLU A 38 6.21 19.85 1.86
CA GLU A 38 5.93 20.98 2.77
C GLU A 38 6.00 22.35 2.10
N LEU A 39 6.85 22.53 1.08
CA LEU A 39 6.86 23.77 0.30
C LEU A 39 5.59 23.87 -0.56
N ILE A 40 5.18 22.78 -1.17
CA ILE A 40 3.96 22.69 -1.99
C ILE A 40 2.70 22.90 -1.12
N ASP A 41 2.68 22.36 0.11
CA ASP A 41 1.64 22.61 1.11
C ASP A 41 1.50 24.12 1.35
N ASN A 42 2.62 24.82 1.59
CA ASN A 42 2.61 26.27 1.82
C ASN A 42 2.08 27.04 0.59
N SER A 43 2.42 26.61 -0.62
CA SER A 43 1.91 27.20 -1.86
C SER A 43 0.40 26.96 -2.04
N ILE A 44 -0.10 25.77 -1.71
CA ILE A 44 -1.55 25.48 -1.77
C ILE A 44 -2.32 26.30 -0.73
N GLU A 45 -1.76 26.43 0.48
CA GLU A 45 -2.32 27.27 1.54
C GLU A 45 -2.30 28.76 1.23
N SER A 46 -1.36 29.24 0.41
CA SER A 46 -1.36 30.61 -0.13
C SER A 46 -2.23 30.74 -1.38
N HIS A 47 -3.12 29.77 -1.61
CA HIS A 47 -4.08 29.72 -2.71
C HIS A 47 -3.44 29.72 -4.12
N ALA A 48 -2.17 29.33 -4.25
CA ALA A 48 -1.51 29.19 -5.54
C ALA A 48 -2.28 28.22 -6.44
N THR A 49 -2.41 28.57 -7.72
CA THR A 49 -3.02 27.72 -8.76
C THR A 49 -1.98 27.03 -9.65
N ALA A 50 -0.75 27.55 -9.66
CA ALA A 50 0.38 27.01 -10.41
C ALA A 50 1.62 27.02 -9.52
N ILE A 51 2.31 25.87 -9.50
CA ILE A 51 3.50 25.62 -8.71
C ILE A 51 4.55 24.99 -9.62
N GLU A 52 5.76 25.54 -9.65
CA GLU A 52 6.90 25.02 -10.41
C GLU A 52 8.02 24.59 -9.47
N VAL A 53 8.52 23.36 -9.66
CA VAL A 53 9.65 22.81 -8.90
C VAL A 53 10.87 22.73 -9.82
N PHE A 54 11.92 23.48 -9.53
CA PHE A 54 13.12 23.52 -10.36
C PHE A 54 14.24 22.67 -9.79
N GLY A 55 14.96 21.97 -10.67
CA GLY A 55 16.11 21.15 -10.33
C GLY A 55 17.32 21.59 -11.12
N ILE A 56 18.18 22.41 -10.51
CA ILE A 56 19.34 22.99 -11.20
C ILE A 56 20.55 22.09 -11.00
N SER A 57 21.02 21.51 -12.10
CA SER A 57 22.20 20.68 -12.15
C SER A 57 23.37 21.44 -12.77
N ARG A 58 24.55 21.34 -12.15
CA ARG A 58 25.80 21.89 -12.69
C ARG A 58 26.78 20.77 -12.97
N ARG A 59 27.70 21.01 -13.89
CA ARG A 59 28.76 20.05 -14.17
C ARG A 59 29.72 19.96 -12.98
N ASP A 60 29.80 18.78 -12.38
CA ASP A 60 30.75 18.48 -11.32
C ASP A 60 32.16 18.42 -11.92
N ALA A 61 33.07 19.25 -11.40
CA ALA A 61 34.42 19.39 -11.95
C ALA A 61 35.28 18.13 -11.82
N ARG A 62 34.98 17.24 -10.88
CA ARG A 62 35.74 16.01 -10.62
C ARG A 62 35.25 14.85 -11.49
N THR A 63 33.94 14.73 -11.68
CA THR A 63 33.32 13.59 -12.38
C THR A 63 32.90 13.93 -13.81
N GLY A 64 32.82 15.21 -14.16
CA GLY A 64 32.33 15.71 -15.45
C GLY A 64 30.83 15.52 -15.66
N ARG A 65 30.10 14.94 -14.69
CA ARG A 65 28.66 14.68 -14.75
C ARG A 65 27.87 15.88 -14.23
N PHE A 66 26.66 16.07 -14.75
CA PHE A 66 25.72 17.02 -14.15
C PHE A 66 25.21 16.45 -12.83
N THR A 67 25.34 17.25 -11.77
CA THR A 67 24.89 16.94 -10.43
C THR A 67 23.95 18.04 -9.96
N LEU A 68 22.85 17.66 -9.31
CA LEU A 68 21.87 18.54 -8.70
C LEU A 68 22.56 19.40 -7.63
N THR A 69 22.46 20.71 -7.79
CA THR A 69 23.09 21.71 -6.91
C THR A 69 22.07 22.61 -6.22
N LYS A 70 20.88 22.78 -6.81
CA LYS A 70 19.78 23.54 -6.22
C LYS A 70 18.45 22.87 -6.51
N LEU A 71 17.54 22.98 -5.56
CA LEU A 71 16.12 22.75 -5.73
C LEU A 71 15.39 24.06 -5.45
N ALA A 72 14.31 24.34 -6.15
CA ALA A 72 13.49 25.51 -5.85
C ALA A 72 12.00 25.23 -6.06
N VAL A 73 11.15 25.92 -5.32
CA VAL A 73 9.70 25.92 -5.50
C VAL A 73 9.25 27.36 -5.75
N LEU A 74 8.58 27.57 -6.87
CA LEU A 74 8.00 28.84 -7.30
C LEU A 74 6.48 28.70 -7.36
N ASP A 75 5.75 29.61 -6.76
CA ASP A 75 4.28 29.63 -6.81
C ASP A 75 3.71 31.00 -7.13
N ASN A 76 2.46 31.00 -7.60
CA ASN A 76 1.66 32.20 -7.88
C ASN A 76 0.63 32.48 -6.78
N GLY A 77 0.94 32.10 -5.53
CA GLY A 77 0.08 32.39 -4.39
C GLY A 77 0.09 33.87 -3.99
N GLU A 78 -0.47 34.16 -2.83
CA GLU A 78 -0.67 35.54 -2.33
C GLU A 78 0.61 36.31 -1.95
N GLY A 79 1.76 35.63 -1.91
CA GLY A 79 3.02 36.20 -1.45
C GLY A 79 3.02 36.60 0.02
N MET A 80 4.06 37.32 0.45
CA MET A 80 4.27 37.74 1.83
C MET A 80 4.77 39.19 1.89
N ASP A 81 4.30 39.95 2.87
CA ASP A 81 4.92 41.22 3.25
C ASP A 81 6.28 40.97 3.95
N GLY A 82 7.06 42.04 4.17
CA GLY A 82 8.39 41.91 4.77
C GLY A 82 8.40 41.29 6.18
N ALA A 83 7.39 41.57 7.00
CA ALA A 83 7.33 41.01 8.36
C ALA A 83 7.04 39.50 8.32
N THR A 84 6.08 39.09 7.49
CA THR A 84 5.67 37.70 7.28
C THR A 84 6.80 36.90 6.63
N LEU A 85 7.45 37.45 5.59
CA LEU A 85 8.60 36.84 4.93
C LEU A 85 9.74 36.58 5.92
N ARG A 86 10.12 37.57 6.74
CA ARG A 86 11.16 37.40 7.77
C ARG A 86 10.75 36.37 8.82
N GLY A 87 9.49 36.40 9.23
CA GLY A 87 8.91 35.46 10.19
C GLY A 87 8.87 34.02 9.68
N SER A 88 8.70 33.82 8.37
CA SER A 88 8.56 32.49 7.75
C SER A 88 9.79 31.58 7.93
N LEU A 89 10.99 32.17 8.05
CA LEU A 89 12.24 31.44 8.29
C LEU A 89 12.57 31.27 9.78
N ARG A 90 11.73 31.76 10.68
CA ARG A 90 11.93 31.62 12.13
C ARG A 90 11.37 30.29 12.63
N TYR A 91 12.19 29.51 13.31
CA TYR A 91 11.76 28.28 13.98
C TYR A 91 10.69 28.55 15.04
N GLY A 92 9.62 27.75 15.02
CA GLY A 92 8.52 27.82 15.99
C GLY A 92 7.62 29.05 15.84
N HIS A 93 7.73 29.79 14.72
CA HIS A 93 6.92 30.96 14.44
C HIS A 93 5.82 30.63 13.41
N GLY A 94 4.70 30.09 13.90
CA GLY A 94 3.47 29.99 13.13
C GLY A 94 2.59 31.21 13.37
N THR A 95 2.38 32.04 12.34
CA THR A 95 1.36 33.11 12.37
C THR A 95 -0.06 32.56 12.31
N ARG A 96 -0.22 31.36 11.74
CA ARG A 96 -1.48 30.63 11.65
C ARG A 96 -1.65 29.71 12.86
N ARG A 97 -2.29 30.24 13.91
CA ARG A 97 -2.77 29.45 15.08
C ARG A 97 -4.12 28.78 14.82
N GLU A 98 -4.72 28.99 13.66
CA GLU A 98 -6.01 28.42 13.30
C GLU A 98 -5.88 26.92 13.02
N ARG A 99 -6.82 26.14 13.54
CA ARG A 99 -6.84 24.66 13.48
C ARG A 99 -7.33 24.12 12.12
N GLN A 100 -7.55 24.99 11.13
CA GLN A 100 -8.14 24.65 9.84
C GLN A 100 -7.11 24.91 8.72
N GLY A 101 -6.91 23.93 7.83
CA GLY A 101 -5.89 23.98 6.77
C GLY A 101 -4.80 22.92 6.91
N ILE A 102 -3.97 22.76 5.87
CA ILE A 102 -2.96 21.69 5.76
C ILE A 102 -1.90 21.80 6.87
N GLY A 103 -1.43 23.00 7.20
CA GLY A 103 -0.38 23.32 8.16
C GLY A 103 -0.91 23.71 9.54
N ARG A 104 -0.28 23.17 10.59
CA ARG A 104 -0.67 23.39 11.99
C ARG A 104 0.47 23.84 12.91
N PHE A 105 1.73 23.52 12.57
CA PHE A 105 2.82 23.52 13.55
C PHE A 105 3.81 24.68 13.43
N GLY A 106 3.72 25.54 12.41
CA GLY A 106 4.60 26.72 12.28
C GLY A 106 6.10 26.38 12.16
N LEU A 107 6.41 25.18 11.68
CA LEU A 107 7.75 24.61 11.58
C LEU A 107 8.13 24.21 10.14
N GLY A 108 7.19 24.28 9.19
CA GLY A 108 7.31 23.63 7.88
C GLY A 108 8.47 24.14 7.03
N LEU A 109 8.49 25.44 6.69
CA LEU A 109 9.48 26.03 5.77
C LEU A 109 10.94 25.89 6.24
N PRO A 110 11.33 26.35 7.45
CA PRO A 110 12.72 26.25 7.88
C PRO A 110 13.15 24.80 8.11
N ASN A 111 12.29 23.94 8.68
CA ASN A 111 12.65 22.54 8.92
C ASN A 111 12.79 21.73 7.62
N SER A 112 11.84 21.87 6.68
CA SER A 112 11.91 21.18 5.39
C SER A 112 13.17 21.58 4.62
N SER A 113 13.41 22.89 4.52
CA SER A 113 14.56 23.44 3.82
C SER A 113 15.89 23.02 4.45
N MET A 114 16.02 23.23 5.76
CA MET A 114 17.25 22.91 6.49
C MET A 114 17.43 21.41 6.73
N SER A 115 16.47 20.56 6.41
CA SER A 115 16.68 19.10 6.38
C SER A 115 17.42 18.62 5.13
N GLN A 116 17.32 19.36 4.02
CA GLN A 116 17.86 18.97 2.71
C GLN A 116 19.09 19.78 2.29
N ALA A 117 19.18 21.04 2.74
CA ALA A 117 20.10 22.03 2.22
C ALA A 117 20.76 22.85 3.34
N LYS A 118 21.99 23.34 3.13
CA LYS A 118 22.66 24.20 4.12
C LYS A 118 22.24 25.66 4.02
N ARG A 119 21.58 26.05 2.93
CA ARG A 119 21.09 27.41 2.71
C ARG A 119 19.72 27.40 2.05
N VAL A 120 18.84 28.27 2.54
CA VAL A 120 17.56 28.59 1.91
C VAL A 120 17.44 30.08 1.70
N ASP A 121 17.12 30.47 0.48
CA ASP A 121 16.79 31.84 0.09
C ASP A 121 15.31 31.91 -0.29
N VAL A 122 14.62 32.96 0.15
CA VAL A 122 13.19 33.15 -0.11
C VAL A 122 12.98 34.52 -0.74
N TRP A 123 12.37 34.55 -1.92
CA TRP A 123 11.82 35.75 -2.53
C TRP A 123 10.31 35.70 -2.43
N SER A 124 9.66 36.83 -2.12
CA SER A 124 8.20 36.91 -2.15
C SER A 124 7.74 38.31 -2.57
N TRP A 125 6.61 38.38 -3.28
CA TRP A 125 6.07 39.63 -3.80
C TRP A 125 4.54 39.65 -3.76
N GLN A 126 3.98 40.85 -3.61
CA GLN A 126 2.52 41.11 -3.64
C GLN A 126 2.14 42.24 -4.62
N SER A 127 3.11 42.72 -5.40
CA SER A 127 2.93 43.82 -6.37
C SER A 127 3.86 43.67 -7.56
N GLY A 128 3.88 42.47 -8.14
CA GLY A 128 4.71 42.08 -9.27
C GLY A 128 6.13 41.62 -8.88
N ALA A 129 6.65 40.65 -9.63
CA ALA A 129 7.95 40.00 -9.37
C ALA A 129 9.16 40.95 -9.37
N THR A 130 9.04 42.15 -9.95
CA THR A 130 10.08 43.19 -9.91
C THR A 130 10.23 43.84 -8.53
N ASN A 131 9.19 43.76 -7.69
CA ASN A 131 9.16 44.30 -6.33
C ASN A 131 9.43 43.22 -5.26
N ALA A 132 10.05 42.09 -5.65
CA ALA A 132 10.31 40.99 -4.76
C ALA A 132 11.22 41.40 -3.59
N LEU A 133 10.78 41.03 -2.38
CA LEU A 133 11.58 41.07 -1.17
C LEU A 133 12.31 39.74 -1.01
N HIS A 134 13.56 39.78 -0.55
CA HIS A 134 14.41 38.63 -0.33
C HIS A 134 14.87 38.56 1.12
N THR A 135 14.94 37.34 1.66
CA THR A 135 15.70 37.04 2.87
C THR A 135 16.18 35.59 2.81
N TYR A 136 17.01 35.17 3.77
CA TYR A 136 17.62 33.85 3.73
C TYR A 136 17.97 33.31 5.13
N LEU A 137 18.20 32.01 5.20
CA LEU A 137 18.77 31.31 6.34
C LEU A 137 19.93 30.45 5.86
N SER A 138 21.07 30.55 6.55
CA SER A 138 22.31 29.82 6.22
C SER A 138 22.84 29.10 7.45
N LEU A 139 23.07 27.79 7.33
CA LEU A 139 23.64 26.97 8.41
C LEU A 139 25.03 27.48 8.79
N SER A 140 25.87 27.81 7.81
CA SER A 140 27.24 28.26 8.07
C SER A 140 27.28 29.59 8.84
N GLU A 141 26.30 30.47 8.61
CA GLU A 141 26.21 31.72 9.36
C GLU A 141 25.66 31.50 10.77
N VAL A 142 24.72 30.56 10.95
CA VAL A 142 24.24 30.16 12.28
C VAL A 142 25.38 29.54 13.09
N GLU A 143 26.19 28.67 12.50
CA GLU A 143 27.40 28.10 13.11
C GLU A 143 28.46 29.16 13.41
N ALA A 144 28.54 30.22 12.60
CA ALA A 144 29.36 31.39 12.87
C ALA A 144 28.76 32.35 13.94
N GLY A 145 27.63 31.98 14.55
CA GLY A 145 27.02 32.68 15.67
C GLY A 145 25.89 33.65 15.30
N LYS A 146 25.43 33.68 14.04
CA LYS A 146 24.27 34.49 13.65
C LYS A 146 23.00 33.96 14.31
N ARG A 147 22.32 34.83 15.06
CA ARG A 147 21.10 34.47 15.82
C ARG A 147 19.80 35.04 15.24
N GLU A 148 19.89 35.89 14.22
CA GLU A 148 18.74 36.56 13.62
C GLU A 148 18.62 36.30 12.12
N ILE A 149 17.38 36.16 11.65
CA ILE A 149 17.05 36.20 10.22
C ILE A 149 17.27 37.63 9.70
N PRO A 150 17.96 37.84 8.57
CA PRO A 150 18.13 39.16 7.95
C PRO A 150 16.82 39.89 7.72
N GLN A 151 16.86 41.22 7.83
CA GLN A 151 15.75 42.06 7.37
C GLN A 151 15.59 41.88 5.85
N PRO A 152 14.34 41.73 5.35
CA PRO A 152 14.16 41.58 3.92
C PRO A 152 14.54 42.84 3.15
N ASP A 153 15.24 42.66 2.04
CA ASP A 153 15.62 43.72 1.11
C ASP A 153 15.04 43.45 -0.28
N GLN A 154 14.97 44.49 -1.12
CA GLN A 154 14.53 44.31 -2.50
C GLN A 154 15.65 43.68 -3.32
N GLN A 155 15.42 42.49 -3.84
CA GLN A 155 16.35 41.81 -4.73
C GLN A 155 15.63 41.22 -5.93
N ALA A 156 16.24 41.35 -7.11
CA ALA A 156 15.70 40.78 -8.33
C ALA A 156 15.74 39.24 -8.27
N ILE A 157 14.66 38.61 -8.71
CA ILE A 157 14.59 37.15 -8.85
C ILE A 157 15.72 36.66 -9.80
N PRO A 158 16.44 35.58 -9.45
CA PRO A 158 17.53 35.07 -10.27
C PRO A 158 17.10 34.78 -11.72
N LYS A 159 17.97 35.12 -12.68
CA LYS A 159 17.69 35.01 -14.12
C LYS A 159 17.29 33.60 -14.56
N VAL A 160 17.87 32.57 -13.93
CA VAL A 160 17.58 31.16 -14.22
C VAL A 160 16.09 30.84 -14.07
N PHE A 161 15.46 31.24 -12.97
CA PHE A 161 14.03 30.99 -12.73
C PHE A 161 13.15 31.86 -13.63
N ARG A 162 13.53 33.12 -13.88
CA ARG A 162 12.79 34.00 -14.81
C ARG A 162 12.79 33.51 -16.25
N LYS A 163 13.85 32.85 -16.70
CA LYS A 163 13.96 32.29 -18.06
C LYS A 163 13.29 30.91 -18.19
N ALA A 164 13.36 30.09 -17.14
CA ALA A 164 12.88 28.71 -17.18
C ALA A 164 11.42 28.56 -16.75
N SER A 165 10.87 29.50 -15.98
CA SER A 165 9.46 29.47 -15.58
C SER A 165 8.56 29.56 -16.81
N ARG A 166 7.49 28.78 -16.79
CA ARG A 166 6.61 28.65 -17.95
C ARG A 166 5.46 29.60 -17.91
N ASN A 167 4.85 29.87 -16.74
CA ASN A 167 3.76 30.86 -16.58
C ASN A 167 3.38 31.15 -15.11
N VAL A 168 4.29 31.00 -14.13
CA VAL A 168 3.94 31.17 -12.70
C VAL A 168 4.06 32.63 -12.24
N PHE A 169 4.79 33.49 -12.94
CA PHE A 169 4.93 34.89 -12.53
C PHE A 169 3.64 35.69 -12.74
N GLY A 170 3.03 36.12 -11.64
CA GLY A 170 1.91 37.05 -11.60
C GLY A 170 2.17 38.27 -10.70
N ASP A 171 1.08 38.94 -10.31
CA ASP A 171 1.12 40.08 -9.39
C ASP A 171 1.59 39.68 -7.98
N CYS A 172 1.39 38.41 -7.60
CA CYS A 172 1.83 37.85 -6.34
C CYS A 172 2.58 36.52 -6.57
N GLY A 173 3.40 36.13 -5.62
CA GLY A 173 4.03 34.81 -5.62
C GLY A 173 5.21 34.71 -4.66
N THR A 174 5.75 33.49 -4.56
CA THR A 174 6.89 33.16 -3.71
C THR A 174 7.83 32.22 -4.44
N LEU A 175 9.14 32.43 -4.25
CA LEU A 175 10.21 31.55 -4.71
C LEU A 175 11.05 31.14 -3.49
N VAL A 176 11.11 29.85 -3.21
CA VAL A 176 11.99 29.25 -2.19
C VAL A 176 13.10 28.50 -2.91
N VAL A 177 14.36 28.82 -2.63
CA VAL A 177 15.54 28.20 -3.27
C VAL A 177 16.41 27.54 -2.22
N TRP A 178 16.60 26.23 -2.36
CA TRP A 178 17.56 25.45 -1.61
C TRP A 178 18.90 25.41 -2.34
N SER A 179 19.96 25.83 -1.66
CA SER A 179 21.34 25.79 -2.16
C SER A 179 22.24 25.04 -1.18
N ASP A 180 23.40 24.60 -1.66
CA ASP A 180 24.34 23.79 -0.89
C ASP A 180 23.66 22.51 -0.37
N LEU A 181 23.05 21.77 -1.31
CA LEU A 181 22.37 20.50 -1.06
C LEU A 181 23.38 19.43 -0.59
N ASP A 182 23.08 18.79 0.52
CA ASP A 182 23.97 17.81 1.15
C ASP A 182 23.24 16.60 1.75
N ARG A 183 21.89 16.60 1.74
CA ARG A 183 21.05 15.50 2.24
C ARG A 183 19.96 15.04 1.27
N VAL A 184 20.04 15.48 0.02
CA VAL A 184 19.13 15.00 -1.03
C VAL A 184 19.44 13.55 -1.42
N GLU A 185 18.41 12.75 -1.64
CA GLU A 185 18.55 11.32 -1.96
C GLU A 185 19.18 11.08 -3.33
N TRP A 186 18.74 11.87 -4.32
CA TRP A 186 19.12 11.72 -5.71
C TRP A 186 19.98 12.90 -6.18
N LYS A 187 21.02 12.57 -6.93
CA LYS A 187 22.02 13.54 -7.42
C LYS A 187 21.71 14.10 -8.81
N GLN A 188 20.63 13.66 -9.45
CA GLN A 188 20.22 14.12 -10.78
C GLN A 188 18.78 14.62 -10.72
N ALA A 189 18.51 15.79 -11.32
CA ALA A 189 17.18 16.40 -11.31
C ALA A 189 16.09 15.48 -11.90
N SER A 190 16.35 14.85 -13.04
CA SER A 190 15.39 13.95 -13.70
C SER A 190 15.03 12.74 -12.83
N THR A 191 16.01 12.11 -12.18
CA THR A 191 15.76 11.02 -11.23
C THR A 191 14.99 11.50 -10.01
N THR A 192 15.36 12.64 -9.42
CA THR A 192 14.61 13.25 -8.31
C THR A 192 13.14 13.43 -8.71
N PHE A 193 12.87 13.99 -9.90
CA PHE A 193 11.51 14.29 -10.34
C PHE A 193 10.68 13.07 -10.67
N LYS A 194 11.27 12.05 -11.31
CA LYS A 194 10.58 10.78 -11.55
C LYS A 194 10.09 10.11 -10.26
N HIS A 195 10.93 10.09 -9.21
CA HIS A 195 10.53 9.52 -7.92
C HIS A 195 9.57 10.45 -7.14
N THR A 196 9.68 11.76 -7.35
CA THR A 196 8.84 12.76 -6.69
C THR A 196 7.42 12.81 -7.28
N GLU A 197 7.27 12.60 -8.60
CA GLU A 197 5.99 12.66 -9.31
C GLU A 197 4.91 11.78 -8.67
N LEU A 198 5.21 10.49 -8.46
CA LEU A 198 4.20 9.53 -7.98
C LEU A 198 3.71 9.86 -6.57
N LEU A 199 4.62 10.27 -5.68
CA LEU A 199 4.28 10.59 -4.30
C LEU A 199 3.58 11.95 -4.20
N ILE A 200 4.05 13.00 -4.88
CA ILE A 200 3.38 14.32 -4.92
C ILE A 200 2.02 14.20 -5.61
N GLY A 201 1.96 13.46 -6.72
CA GLY A 201 0.73 13.15 -7.43
C GLY A 201 -0.30 12.47 -6.53
N ARG A 202 0.16 11.66 -5.56
CA ARG A 202 -0.71 10.98 -4.59
C ARG A 202 -1.14 11.90 -3.46
N ILE A 203 -0.19 12.60 -2.84
CA ILE A 203 -0.42 13.56 -1.74
C ILE A 203 -1.45 14.61 -2.15
N TYR A 204 -1.34 15.14 -3.37
CA TYR A 204 -2.16 16.24 -3.87
C TYR A 204 -3.20 15.82 -4.92
N ARG A 205 -3.51 14.53 -5.05
CA ARG A 205 -4.40 14.02 -6.11
C ARG A 205 -5.70 14.80 -6.23
N ARG A 206 -6.33 15.17 -5.10
CA ARG A 206 -7.60 15.93 -5.07
C ARG A 206 -7.45 17.38 -5.54
N PHE A 207 -6.29 18.01 -5.32
CA PHE A 207 -5.99 19.36 -5.81
C PHE A 207 -5.63 19.37 -7.30
N LEU A 208 -4.99 18.30 -7.77
CA LEU A 208 -4.58 18.10 -9.17
C LEU A 208 -5.75 17.65 -10.07
N ALA A 209 -6.76 17.00 -9.52
CA ALA A 209 -7.88 16.46 -10.31
C ALA A 209 -8.79 17.54 -10.92
N LYS A 210 -9.52 17.14 -11.97
CA LYS A 210 -10.71 17.87 -12.41
C LYS A 210 -11.77 17.83 -11.32
N GLN A 211 -12.57 18.88 -11.21
CA GLN A 211 -13.56 19.03 -10.14
C GLN A 211 -14.51 17.83 -10.00
N SER A 212 -14.93 17.24 -11.13
CA SER A 212 -15.79 16.05 -11.19
C SER A 212 -15.18 14.76 -10.65
N GLU A 213 -13.87 14.73 -10.40
CA GLU A 213 -13.12 13.50 -10.07
C GLU A 213 -12.54 13.55 -8.64
N ARG A 214 -12.76 14.64 -7.89
CA ARG A 214 -12.06 14.88 -6.62
C ARG A 214 -12.60 14.05 -5.46
N LEU A 215 -13.92 13.91 -5.42
CA LEU A 215 -14.67 13.35 -4.31
C LEU A 215 -15.92 12.66 -4.87
N HIS A 216 -16.67 11.96 -4.01
CA HIS A 216 -18.02 11.51 -4.37
C HIS A 216 -18.85 12.71 -4.85
N PRO A 217 -19.72 12.56 -5.86
CA PRO A 217 -20.64 13.63 -6.30
C PRO A 217 -21.44 14.25 -5.14
N ASP A 218 -21.76 13.45 -4.13
CA ASP A 218 -22.52 13.87 -2.94
C ASP A 218 -21.65 14.41 -1.80
N ASP A 219 -20.35 14.60 -1.98
CA ASP A 219 -19.47 15.15 -0.94
C ASP A 219 -19.57 16.68 -0.87
N PRO A 220 -20.20 17.25 0.18
CA PRO A 220 -20.38 18.70 0.28
C PRO A 220 -19.06 19.48 0.39
N ARG A 221 -17.96 18.79 0.75
CA ARG A 221 -16.62 19.38 0.92
C ARG A 221 -15.89 19.62 -0.42
N GLY A 222 -16.49 19.23 -1.55
CA GLY A 222 -15.87 19.43 -2.87
C GLY A 222 -15.61 20.90 -3.21
N SER A 223 -16.41 21.82 -2.65
CA SER A 223 -16.24 23.26 -2.81
C SER A 223 -15.01 23.81 -2.07
N GLU A 224 -14.58 23.16 -0.98
CA GLU A 224 -13.46 23.60 -0.13
C GLU A 224 -12.10 23.48 -0.85
N ILE A 225 -11.99 22.61 -1.85
CA ILE A 225 -10.74 22.37 -2.60
C ILE A 225 -10.37 23.57 -3.51
N GLY A 226 -11.35 24.38 -3.92
CA GLY A 226 -11.15 25.52 -4.82
C GLY A 226 -10.79 25.14 -6.26
N SER A 227 -10.06 25.99 -6.99
CA SER A 227 -9.71 25.72 -8.39
C SER A 227 -8.69 24.59 -8.55
N ARG A 228 -8.62 23.95 -9.73
CA ARG A 228 -7.58 22.96 -10.04
C ARG A 228 -6.18 23.58 -9.92
N ARG A 229 -5.24 22.80 -9.41
CA ARG A 229 -3.84 23.16 -9.25
C ARG A 229 -2.98 22.45 -10.30
N THR A 230 -1.87 23.09 -10.66
CA THR A 230 -0.84 22.49 -11.52
C THR A 230 0.48 22.48 -10.77
N ILE A 231 1.21 21.36 -10.88
CA ILE A 231 2.57 21.22 -10.35
C ILE A 231 3.45 20.74 -11.51
N THR A 232 4.49 21.50 -11.82
CA THR A 232 5.40 21.21 -12.95
C THR A 232 6.82 21.13 -12.44
N MET A 233 7.53 20.03 -12.71
CA MET A 233 8.93 19.86 -12.32
C MET A 233 9.84 20.11 -13.51
N ILE A 234 10.76 21.07 -13.38
CA ILE A 234 11.55 21.63 -14.48
C ILE A 234 13.04 21.39 -14.22
N PRO A 235 13.66 20.40 -14.88
CA PRO A 235 15.08 20.15 -14.78
C PRO A 235 15.87 21.15 -15.63
N ILE A 236 16.91 21.73 -15.03
CA ILE A 236 17.76 22.75 -15.65
C ILE A 236 19.21 22.30 -15.57
N ARG A 237 19.94 22.43 -16.66
CA ARG A 237 21.40 22.37 -16.68
C ARG A 237 21.96 23.79 -16.75
N GLU A 238 22.88 24.08 -15.84
CA GLU A 238 23.56 25.37 -15.77
C GLU A 238 25.06 25.17 -15.98
N ASN A 239 25.60 25.83 -17.01
CA ASN A 239 27.01 25.81 -17.38
C ASN A 239 27.53 27.25 -17.48
N GLY A 240 28.08 27.78 -16.39
CA GLY A 240 28.47 29.18 -16.34
C GLY A 240 27.23 30.09 -16.41
N GLU A 241 27.11 30.89 -17.47
CA GLU A 241 25.94 31.75 -17.72
C GLU A 241 24.87 31.08 -18.61
N GLU A 242 25.19 29.94 -19.22
CA GLU A 242 24.27 29.20 -20.07
C GLU A 242 23.27 28.42 -19.22
N ILE A 243 21.99 28.60 -19.53
CA ILE A 243 20.85 27.98 -18.85
C ILE A 243 20.09 27.18 -19.90
N GLU A 244 20.05 25.87 -19.71
CA GLU A 244 19.39 24.93 -20.61
C GLU A 244 18.30 24.19 -19.84
N VAL A 245 17.04 24.41 -20.22
CA VAL A 245 15.92 23.60 -19.71
C VAL A 245 15.94 22.26 -20.43
N GLN A 246 15.90 21.16 -19.68
CA GLN A 246 15.83 19.81 -20.25
C GLN A 246 14.37 19.48 -20.56
N GLU A 247 13.91 19.95 -21.72
CA GLU A 247 12.51 19.88 -22.17
C GLU A 247 11.90 18.47 -22.10
N ASP A 248 12.63 17.45 -22.54
CA ASP A 248 12.18 16.05 -22.56
C ASP A 248 12.07 15.43 -21.15
N ASP A 249 12.69 16.05 -20.14
CA ASP A 249 12.69 15.58 -18.75
C ASP A 249 11.69 16.35 -17.87
N ILE A 250 10.90 17.28 -18.44
CA ILE A 250 9.90 18.03 -17.68
C ILE A 250 8.75 17.12 -17.28
N VAL A 251 8.35 17.19 -16.01
CA VAL A 251 7.26 16.39 -15.46
C VAL A 251 6.09 17.28 -15.10
N GLU A 252 4.97 17.12 -15.81
CA GLU A 252 3.67 17.64 -15.35
C GLU A 252 3.05 16.62 -14.40
N VAL A 253 2.94 16.97 -13.12
CA VAL A 253 2.50 16.02 -12.10
C VAL A 253 1.03 15.67 -12.32
N ARG A 254 0.78 14.39 -12.57
CA ARG A 254 -0.57 13.83 -12.70
C ARG A 254 -1.07 13.32 -11.34
N PRO A 255 -2.39 13.34 -11.08
CA PRO A 255 -2.96 12.69 -9.90
C PRO A 255 -2.52 11.22 -9.85
N ASN A 256 -2.06 10.73 -8.71
CA ASN A 256 -1.87 9.31 -8.44
C ASN A 256 -2.97 8.89 -7.47
N ASP A 257 -3.95 8.13 -7.95
CA ASP A 257 -5.12 7.76 -7.17
C ASP A 257 -5.03 6.33 -6.66
N PRO A 258 -4.81 6.11 -5.35
CA PRO A 258 -4.79 4.76 -4.78
C PRO A 258 -6.12 4.05 -4.91
N LEU A 259 -7.23 4.79 -5.03
CA LEU A 259 -8.57 4.20 -5.17
C LEU A 259 -8.90 3.81 -6.60
N TYR A 260 -8.11 4.27 -7.57
CA TYR A 260 -8.28 4.06 -9.02
C TYR A 260 -9.70 4.34 -9.54
N LEU A 261 -10.34 5.37 -9.00
CA LEU A 261 -11.63 5.91 -9.44
C LEU A 261 -11.48 7.11 -10.38
N MET A 262 -10.32 7.77 -10.36
CA MET A 262 -10.03 8.96 -11.15
C MET A 262 -9.54 8.63 -12.58
N THR A 263 -9.80 9.54 -13.53
CA THR A 263 -9.22 9.46 -14.90
C THR A 263 -8.09 10.47 -15.09
N GLY A 264 -7.26 10.30 -16.13
CA GLY A 264 -6.13 11.20 -16.41
C GLY A 264 -5.07 11.21 -15.29
N THR A 265 -4.85 10.06 -14.67
CA THR A 265 -3.91 9.85 -13.56
C THR A 265 -2.51 9.50 -14.07
N SER A 266 -1.57 9.28 -13.15
CA SER A 266 -0.24 8.72 -13.42
C SER A 266 -0.26 7.22 -13.71
N CYS A 267 -1.37 6.53 -13.43
CA CYS A 267 -1.58 5.16 -13.86
C CYS A 267 -1.51 5.08 -15.39
N PRO A 268 -0.77 4.11 -15.97
CA PRO A 268 -0.83 3.83 -17.40
C PRO A 268 -2.29 3.66 -17.87
N GLU A 269 -2.57 4.01 -19.13
CA GLU A 269 -3.94 4.02 -19.67
C GLU A 269 -4.73 2.77 -19.28
N SER A 270 -5.92 2.98 -18.73
CA SER A 270 -6.80 1.90 -18.30
C SER A 270 -7.33 1.18 -19.54
N PHE A 271 -6.97 -0.09 -19.66
CA PHE A 271 -7.31 -1.00 -20.76
C PHE A 271 -8.75 -1.52 -20.69
N GLY A 272 -9.71 -0.59 -20.61
CA GLY A 272 -11.14 -0.86 -20.50
C GLY A 272 -11.97 0.41 -20.24
N PRO A 273 -13.31 0.33 -20.35
CA PRO A 273 -14.20 1.48 -20.14
C PRO A 273 -14.28 1.88 -18.66
N GLY A 274 -13.91 3.13 -18.36
CA GLY A 274 -14.08 3.74 -17.05
C GLY A 274 -12.93 3.45 -16.06
N PRO A 275 -13.15 3.67 -14.76
CA PRO A 275 -12.09 3.53 -13.76
C PRO A 275 -11.67 2.07 -13.56
N MET A 276 -10.39 1.87 -13.23
CA MET A 276 -9.80 0.54 -13.02
C MET A 276 -10.44 -0.16 -11.80
N PHE A 277 -10.80 0.57 -10.76
CA PHE A 277 -11.48 0.01 -9.59
C PHE A 277 -12.97 0.39 -9.55
N THR A 278 -13.70 -0.25 -8.65
CA THR A 278 -15.07 0.09 -8.30
C THR A 278 -15.25 0.09 -6.79
N GLU A 279 -16.23 0.83 -6.29
CA GLU A 279 -16.54 0.88 -4.87
C GLU A 279 -17.15 -0.45 -4.38
N LEU A 280 -16.81 -0.81 -3.14
CA LEU A 280 -17.48 -1.87 -2.41
C LEU A 280 -18.94 -1.47 -2.15
N GLU A 281 -19.84 -2.44 -2.13
CA GLU A 281 -21.25 -2.18 -1.79
C GLU A 281 -21.38 -1.55 -0.40
N GLY A 282 -22.12 -0.44 -0.30
CA GLY A 282 -22.23 0.34 0.93
C GLY A 282 -21.06 1.31 1.21
N SER A 283 -20.07 1.39 0.32
CA SER A 283 -19.04 2.43 0.33
C SER A 283 -19.47 3.64 -0.53
N PRO A 284 -19.11 4.88 -0.17
CA PRO A 284 -18.47 5.27 1.08
C PRO A 284 -19.45 5.21 2.27
N PHE A 285 -18.92 4.94 3.47
CA PHE A 285 -19.68 4.99 4.71
C PHE A 285 -19.04 5.92 5.74
N GLN A 286 -19.83 6.40 6.70
CA GLN A 286 -19.39 7.29 7.77
C GLN A 286 -19.28 6.53 9.09
N VAL A 287 -18.20 6.80 9.83
CA VAL A 287 -17.96 6.27 11.17
C VAL A 287 -17.83 7.46 12.13
N PRO A 288 -18.73 7.60 13.12
CA PRO A 288 -18.62 8.65 14.12
C PRO A 288 -17.47 8.35 15.10
N VAL A 289 -16.63 9.36 15.36
CA VAL A 289 -15.54 9.32 16.33
C VAL A 289 -15.79 10.40 17.38
N LYS A 290 -15.94 9.97 18.63
CA LYS A 290 -16.11 10.86 19.78
C LYS A 290 -14.77 11.34 20.29
N TYR A 291 -14.57 12.65 20.34
CA TYR A 291 -13.38 13.25 20.92
C TYR A 291 -13.70 14.60 21.56
N GLN A 292 -13.19 14.85 22.78
CA GLN A 292 -13.45 16.08 23.55
C GLN A 292 -14.96 16.44 23.68
N GLY A 293 -15.82 15.43 23.79
CA GLY A 293 -17.27 15.61 23.92
C GLY A 293 -17.99 16.01 22.62
N GLN A 294 -17.31 15.99 21.48
CA GLN A 294 -17.88 16.25 20.15
C GLN A 294 -17.82 14.98 19.29
N ASP A 295 -18.82 14.81 18.44
CA ASP A 295 -18.86 13.76 17.41
C ASP A 295 -18.24 14.31 16.12
N PHE A 296 -17.24 13.60 15.60
CA PHE A 296 -16.61 13.90 14.32
C PHE A 296 -16.86 12.77 13.34
N GLU A 297 -17.30 13.08 12.13
CA GLU A 297 -17.49 12.07 11.10
C GLU A 297 -16.17 11.75 10.39
N VAL A 298 -15.81 10.48 10.39
CA VAL A 298 -14.74 9.92 9.56
C VAL A 298 -15.37 9.19 8.40
N ARG A 299 -15.00 9.54 7.16
CA ARG A 299 -15.49 8.88 5.96
C ARG A 299 -14.52 7.79 5.53
N VAL A 300 -15.04 6.60 5.29
CA VAL A 300 -14.26 5.46 4.80
C VAL A 300 -14.78 5.08 3.42
N ARG A 301 -13.86 4.95 2.47
CA ARG A 301 -14.15 4.49 1.11
C ARG A 301 -13.32 3.25 0.82
N ALA A 302 -13.96 2.19 0.36
CA ALA A 302 -13.33 0.93 0.03
C ALA A 302 -13.53 0.63 -1.45
N THR A 303 -12.45 0.35 -2.17
CA THR A 303 -12.47 0.04 -3.62
C THR A 303 -11.70 -1.22 -3.94
N TYR A 304 -12.06 -1.88 -5.04
CA TYR A 304 -11.38 -3.06 -5.55
C TYR A 304 -11.35 -3.09 -7.07
N ALA A 305 -10.39 -3.81 -7.64
CA ALA A 305 -10.20 -3.95 -9.07
C ALA A 305 -11.40 -4.61 -9.75
N ARG A 306 -11.85 -4.00 -10.85
CA ARG A 306 -12.82 -4.61 -11.77
C ARG A 306 -12.23 -5.89 -12.38
N ALA A 307 -13.09 -6.81 -12.80
CA ALA A 307 -12.65 -8.10 -13.35
C ALA A 307 -11.71 -7.92 -14.55
N HIS A 308 -12.06 -7.03 -15.48
CA HIS A 308 -11.28 -6.76 -16.69
C HIS A 308 -9.87 -6.22 -16.44
N VAL A 309 -9.54 -5.77 -15.22
CA VAL A 309 -8.20 -5.26 -14.89
C VAL A 309 -7.24 -6.40 -14.55
N ARG A 310 -7.79 -7.52 -14.09
CA ARG A 310 -7.03 -8.67 -13.57
C ARG A 310 -7.08 -9.87 -14.49
N ASP A 311 -8.08 -9.92 -15.36
CA ASP A 311 -8.33 -11.03 -16.26
C ASP A 311 -8.59 -10.51 -17.68
N SER A 312 -7.66 -10.83 -18.59
CA SER A 312 -7.77 -10.48 -20.01
C SER A 312 -8.90 -11.23 -20.73
N SER A 313 -9.49 -12.27 -20.12
CA SER A 313 -10.60 -13.04 -20.69
C SER A 313 -11.99 -12.50 -20.30
N ALA A 314 -12.03 -11.49 -19.42
CA ALA A 314 -13.29 -10.86 -19.02
C ALA A 314 -13.96 -10.14 -20.21
N SER A 315 -15.30 -10.10 -20.22
CA SER A 315 -16.12 -9.58 -21.33
C SER A 315 -15.89 -8.11 -21.72
N GLU A 316 -15.15 -7.35 -20.91
CA GLU A 316 -14.84 -5.92 -21.10
C GLU A 316 -13.33 -5.63 -21.11
N ALA A 317 -12.48 -6.66 -21.19
CA ALA A 317 -11.03 -6.48 -21.19
C ALA A 317 -10.53 -6.00 -22.55
N ASP A 318 -9.84 -4.86 -22.56
CA ASP A 318 -9.19 -4.28 -23.74
C ASP A 318 -7.67 -4.21 -23.53
N TRP A 319 -7.09 -5.34 -23.11
CA TRP A 319 -5.66 -5.43 -22.80
C TRP A 319 -4.80 -5.27 -24.07
N PRO A 320 -3.60 -4.66 -23.96
CA PRO A 320 -2.64 -4.69 -25.05
C PRO A 320 -2.33 -6.13 -25.45
N GLU A 321 -2.20 -6.38 -26.74
CA GLU A 321 -1.94 -7.73 -27.28
C GLU A 321 -0.75 -8.39 -26.58
N GLU A 322 0.29 -7.63 -26.23
CA GLU A 322 1.47 -8.15 -25.55
C GLU A 322 1.23 -8.58 -24.10
N TRP A 323 0.10 -8.24 -23.50
CA TRP A 323 -0.27 -8.59 -22.12
C TRP A 323 -1.43 -9.59 -22.03
N VAL A 324 -2.17 -9.87 -23.11
CA VAL A 324 -3.26 -10.85 -23.11
C VAL A 324 -2.76 -12.22 -22.62
N GLY A 325 -3.48 -12.82 -21.67
CA GLY A 325 -3.15 -14.11 -21.05
C GLY A 325 -1.96 -14.09 -20.08
N LYS A 326 -1.35 -12.92 -19.83
CA LYS A 326 -0.25 -12.77 -18.87
C LYS A 326 -0.76 -12.32 -17.51
N ASP A 327 0.11 -12.42 -16.51
CA ASP A 327 -0.16 -11.94 -15.16
C ASP A 327 -0.32 -10.40 -15.13
N ALA A 328 -1.51 -9.94 -14.77
CA ALA A 328 -1.85 -8.53 -14.57
C ALA A 328 -0.90 -7.82 -13.59
N GLY A 329 -0.38 -8.54 -12.59
CA GLY A 329 0.53 -7.99 -11.59
C GLY A 329 1.87 -7.53 -12.16
N ARG A 330 2.33 -8.16 -13.25
CA ARG A 330 3.58 -7.81 -13.95
C ARG A 330 3.41 -6.67 -14.95
N ALA A 331 2.18 -6.38 -15.34
CA ALA A 331 1.85 -5.31 -16.27
C ALA A 331 2.15 -3.92 -15.66
N PRO A 332 2.30 -2.86 -16.48
CA PRO A 332 2.57 -1.51 -15.98
C PRO A 332 1.55 -1.02 -14.94
N TRP A 333 0.25 -1.31 -15.15
CA TRP A 333 -0.80 -0.94 -14.19
C TRP A 333 -0.76 -1.79 -12.92
N GLY A 334 -0.41 -3.08 -13.01
CA GLY A 334 -0.22 -3.94 -11.84
C GLY A 334 0.97 -3.53 -10.98
N LYS A 335 2.07 -3.08 -11.59
CA LYS A 335 3.22 -2.49 -10.88
C LYS A 335 2.89 -1.13 -10.27
N HIS A 336 2.03 -0.36 -10.91
CA HIS A 336 1.53 0.89 -10.35
C HIS A 336 0.58 0.63 -9.15
N ALA A 337 -0.26 -0.41 -9.23
CA ALA A 337 -1.11 -0.89 -8.13
C ALA A 337 -0.29 -1.33 -6.91
N ASP A 338 0.81 -2.04 -7.14
CA ASP A 338 1.76 -2.46 -6.11
C ASP A 338 2.31 -1.28 -5.28
N GLN A 339 2.56 -0.14 -5.92
CA GLN A 339 3.08 1.09 -5.28
C GLN A 339 2.01 1.89 -4.50
N ASN A 340 0.75 1.49 -4.61
CA ASN A 340 -0.41 2.17 -4.01
C ASN A 340 -1.21 1.26 -3.07
N MET A 341 -0.57 0.21 -2.56
CA MET A 341 -1.17 -0.77 -1.67
C MET A 341 -1.34 -0.24 -0.24
N GLY A 342 -2.48 -0.56 0.37
CA GLY A 342 -2.75 -0.29 1.79
C GLY A 342 -3.91 0.69 2.04
N VAL A 343 -3.86 1.36 3.19
CA VAL A 343 -4.90 2.28 3.64
C VAL A 343 -4.43 3.72 3.49
N SER A 344 -5.03 4.46 2.56
CA SER A 344 -4.74 5.87 2.33
C SER A 344 -5.42 6.75 3.39
N LEU A 345 -4.64 7.47 4.19
CA LEU A 345 -5.14 8.43 5.17
C LEU A 345 -5.17 9.84 4.61
N VAL A 346 -6.34 10.46 4.56
CA VAL A 346 -6.56 11.80 4.00
C VAL A 346 -7.10 12.74 5.07
N ARG A 347 -6.58 13.95 5.09
CA ARG A 347 -6.99 15.02 6.00
C ARG A 347 -6.82 16.36 5.31
N ALA A 348 -7.83 17.22 5.36
CA ALA A 348 -7.86 18.49 4.61
C ALA A 348 -7.53 18.32 3.10
N HIS A 349 -8.11 17.28 2.48
CA HIS A 349 -7.92 16.91 1.06
C HIS A 349 -6.49 16.56 0.63
N ARG A 350 -5.56 16.44 1.57
CA ARG A 350 -4.17 16.01 1.38
C ARG A 350 -3.98 14.62 1.98
N GLU A 351 -3.32 13.72 1.26
CA GLU A 351 -2.89 12.45 1.88
C GLU A 351 -1.79 12.71 2.91
N ILE A 352 -1.94 12.15 4.10
CA ILE A 352 -0.89 12.15 5.12
C ILE A 352 0.07 11.00 4.86
N GLN A 353 -0.48 9.82 4.63
CA GLN A 353 0.27 8.58 4.47
C GLN A 353 -0.59 7.53 3.77
N LEU A 354 0.07 6.68 2.98
CA LEU A 354 -0.43 5.36 2.60
C LEU A 354 0.13 4.34 3.59
N ASP A 355 -0.73 3.74 4.40
CA ASP A 355 -0.38 2.83 5.50
C ASP A 355 -0.49 1.37 5.05
N ASP A 356 0.66 0.74 4.86
CA ASP A 356 0.80 -0.66 4.45
C ASP A 356 0.63 -1.66 5.62
N SER A 357 0.54 -1.18 6.87
CA SER A 357 0.43 -2.07 8.04
C SER A 357 -0.85 -2.94 8.07
N TRP A 358 -1.84 -2.62 7.24
CA TRP A 358 -3.10 -3.35 7.07
C TRP A 358 -3.04 -4.44 5.99
N VAL A 359 -1.96 -4.48 5.22
CA VAL A 359 -1.71 -5.43 4.14
C VAL A 359 -1.06 -6.69 4.70
N SER A 360 -1.42 -7.85 4.15
CA SER A 360 -0.68 -9.09 4.37
C SER A 360 0.54 -9.09 3.45
N GLY A 361 1.75 -8.96 4.01
CA GLY A 361 2.98 -8.63 3.25
C GLY A 361 3.31 -9.57 2.09
N ASP A 362 2.81 -10.81 2.11
CA ASP A 362 3.19 -11.84 1.14
C ASP A 362 2.11 -12.14 0.10
N ASP A 363 0.95 -11.47 0.15
CA ASP A 363 -0.15 -11.75 -0.77
C ASP A 363 -0.20 -10.73 -1.93
N PRO A 364 0.23 -11.11 -3.15
CA PRO A 364 0.24 -10.19 -4.29
C PRO A 364 -1.16 -9.69 -4.66
N ARG A 365 -2.24 -10.33 -4.18
CA ARG A 365 -3.62 -9.92 -4.43
C ARG A 365 -3.99 -8.64 -3.67
N GLU A 366 -3.23 -8.27 -2.64
CA GLU A 366 -3.53 -7.10 -1.82
C GLU A 366 -3.37 -5.79 -2.62
N ARG A 367 -2.64 -5.80 -3.74
CA ARG A 367 -2.55 -4.67 -4.68
C ARG A 367 -3.88 -4.32 -5.38
N TRP A 368 -4.87 -5.21 -5.33
CA TRP A 368 -6.12 -5.08 -6.09
C TRP A 368 -7.29 -4.54 -5.28
N TRP A 369 -7.02 -4.02 -4.09
CA TRP A 369 -7.99 -3.28 -3.29
C TRP A 369 -7.30 -2.16 -2.53
N THR A 370 -8.08 -1.14 -2.19
CA THR A 370 -7.60 -0.01 -1.41
C THR A 370 -8.71 0.49 -0.49
N VAL A 371 -8.31 1.01 0.68
CA VAL A 371 -9.23 1.74 1.56
C VAL A 371 -8.70 3.16 1.76
N GLU A 372 -9.58 4.16 1.67
CA GLU A 372 -9.30 5.54 2.02
C GLU A 372 -10.05 5.91 3.31
N VAL A 373 -9.37 6.54 4.25
CA VAL A 373 -9.95 7.08 5.49
C VAL A 373 -9.73 8.59 5.49
N ASP A 374 -10.83 9.33 5.41
CA ASP A 374 -10.85 10.79 5.35
C ASP A 374 -11.42 11.36 6.66
N PHE A 375 -10.61 12.14 7.37
CA PHE A 375 -10.95 12.63 8.70
C PHE A 375 -10.66 14.13 8.89
N PRO A 376 -11.41 14.82 9.77
CA PRO A 376 -11.22 16.25 10.03
C PRO A 376 -9.97 16.54 10.86
N THR A 377 -9.45 17.76 10.74
CA THR A 377 -8.24 18.24 11.46
C THR A 377 -8.37 18.21 12.99
N ALA A 378 -9.61 18.20 13.50
CA ALA A 378 -9.89 18.08 14.92
C ALA A 378 -9.44 16.73 15.52
N LEU A 379 -9.32 15.69 14.67
CA LEU A 379 -8.88 14.35 15.08
C LEU A 379 -7.36 14.12 14.90
N ASP A 380 -6.57 15.15 14.57
CA ASP A 380 -5.10 15.02 14.37
C ASP A 380 -4.42 14.34 15.57
N GLU A 381 -4.78 14.72 16.80
CA GLU A 381 -4.23 14.16 18.04
C GLU A 381 -4.65 12.70 18.25
N VAL A 382 -5.90 12.37 17.90
CA VAL A 382 -6.45 11.02 18.01
C VAL A 382 -5.78 10.06 17.04
N PHE A 383 -5.62 10.46 15.77
CA PHE A 383 -4.91 9.69 14.76
C PHE A 383 -3.39 9.66 14.98
N GLY A 384 -2.86 10.55 15.83
CA GLY A 384 -1.43 10.65 16.11
C GLY A 384 -0.65 11.23 14.94
N VAL A 385 -1.21 12.26 14.28
CA VAL A 385 -0.59 12.95 13.14
C VAL A 385 0.69 13.65 13.60
N THR A 386 1.82 13.28 13.00
CA THR A 386 3.14 13.87 13.27
C THR A 386 3.23 15.33 12.78
N ASN A 387 4.10 16.14 13.40
CA ASN A 387 4.29 17.54 13.04
C ASN A 387 4.69 17.78 11.57
N ASN A 388 5.43 16.83 10.98
CA ASN A 388 5.90 16.85 9.60
C ASN A 388 4.95 16.11 8.63
N LYS A 389 3.71 15.82 9.07
CA LYS A 389 2.60 15.24 8.30
C LYS A 389 2.97 13.98 7.52
N GLN A 390 3.81 13.14 8.12
CA GLN A 390 4.38 11.94 7.50
C GLN A 390 3.95 10.63 8.15
N GLY A 391 3.20 10.69 9.26
CA GLY A 391 2.74 9.50 9.93
C GLY A 391 1.55 9.75 10.83
N THR A 392 0.83 8.67 11.11
CA THR A 392 -0.30 8.57 12.03
C THR A 392 -0.03 7.48 13.05
N MET A 393 0.79 7.80 14.06
CA MET A 393 1.38 6.81 14.97
C MET A 393 0.32 5.97 15.70
N THR A 394 -0.81 6.58 16.06
CA THR A 394 -1.92 5.88 16.72
C THR A 394 -2.62 4.94 15.74
N PHE A 395 -2.91 5.40 14.52
CA PHE A 395 -3.62 4.63 13.52
C PHE A 395 -2.83 3.39 13.06
N GLN A 396 -1.53 3.53 12.80
CA GLN A 396 -0.68 2.39 12.40
C GLN A 396 -0.67 1.26 13.45
N ARG A 397 -0.76 1.62 14.74
CA ARG A 397 -0.83 0.63 15.82
C ARG A 397 -2.16 -0.12 15.86
N LEU A 398 -3.23 0.42 15.27
CA LEU A 398 -4.55 -0.23 15.23
C LEU A 398 -4.57 -1.45 14.32
N ALA A 399 -3.78 -1.47 13.24
CA ALA A 399 -3.74 -2.59 12.31
C ALA A 399 -3.41 -3.92 13.02
N ARG A 400 -2.51 -3.85 14.01
CA ARG A 400 -2.06 -5.01 14.81
C ARG A 400 -2.72 -5.12 16.18
N PHE A 401 -3.67 -4.23 16.50
CA PHE A 401 -4.35 -4.25 17.78
C PHE A 401 -5.15 -5.54 17.93
N ASP A 402 -4.92 -6.26 19.01
CA ASP A 402 -5.70 -7.43 19.42
C ASP A 402 -6.00 -7.31 20.91
N TRP A 403 -7.28 -7.19 21.26
CA TRP A 403 -7.70 -7.01 22.64
C TRP A 403 -7.24 -8.16 23.55
N LYS A 404 -7.09 -9.39 23.02
CA LYS A 404 -6.60 -10.53 23.82
C LYS A 404 -5.12 -10.42 24.16
N ARG A 405 -4.35 -9.71 23.34
CA ARG A 405 -2.92 -9.45 23.58
C ARG A 405 -2.71 -8.25 24.50
N GLU A 406 -3.64 -7.30 24.45
CA GLU A 406 -3.61 -6.07 25.25
C GLU A 406 -4.32 -6.23 26.60
N SER A 407 -5.08 -7.32 26.81
CA SER A 407 -5.82 -7.58 28.03
C SER A 407 -4.90 -7.91 29.22
N LEU A 408 -5.20 -7.31 30.37
CA LEU A 408 -4.62 -7.69 31.65
C LEU A 408 -5.27 -8.97 32.20
N PRO A 409 -4.64 -9.67 33.17
CA PRO A 409 -5.17 -10.94 33.70
C PRO A 409 -6.59 -10.86 34.29
N ASP A 410 -7.03 -9.67 34.69
CA ASP A 410 -8.36 -9.37 35.24
C ASP A 410 -9.38 -8.88 34.20
N GLU A 411 -8.98 -8.76 32.92
CA GLU A 411 -9.84 -8.31 31.82
C GLU A 411 -10.30 -9.51 30.97
N GLU A 412 -11.61 -9.80 30.96
CA GLU A 412 -12.17 -10.97 30.26
C GLU A 412 -12.80 -10.61 28.90
N SER A 413 -12.98 -9.32 28.59
CA SER A 413 -13.65 -8.88 27.37
C SER A 413 -12.97 -7.69 26.69
N SER A 414 -13.22 -7.50 25.39
CA SER A 414 -12.80 -6.31 24.65
C SER A 414 -13.41 -5.01 25.20
N GLY A 415 -14.53 -5.11 25.92
CA GLY A 415 -15.18 -3.96 26.55
C GLY A 415 -14.43 -3.47 27.80
N ASP A 416 -13.78 -4.39 28.53
CA ASP A 416 -12.98 -4.05 29.70
C ASP A 416 -11.68 -3.35 29.29
N VAL A 417 -10.99 -3.90 28.28
CA VAL A 417 -9.81 -3.27 27.67
C VAL A 417 -10.13 -1.85 27.16
N ARG A 418 -11.27 -1.67 26.47
CA ARG A 418 -11.71 -0.34 25.99
C ARG A 418 -11.89 0.64 27.15
N ARG A 419 -12.55 0.23 28.23
CA ARG A 419 -12.80 1.10 29.40
C ARG A 419 -11.50 1.55 30.05
N ARG A 420 -10.54 0.63 30.25
CA ARG A 420 -9.22 0.97 30.78
C ARG A 420 -8.48 1.96 29.87
N MET A 421 -8.47 1.72 28.56
CA MET A 421 -7.84 2.64 27.61
C MET A 421 -8.46 4.04 27.65
N GLU A 422 -9.79 4.14 27.84
CA GLU A 422 -10.49 5.42 28.02
C GLU A 422 -10.09 6.11 29.33
N GLU A 423 -9.95 5.37 30.43
CA GLU A 423 -9.52 5.88 31.74
C GLU A 423 -8.04 6.33 31.76
N GLU A 424 -7.16 5.62 31.06
CA GLU A 424 -5.74 5.94 30.89
C GLU A 424 -5.50 7.09 29.89
N GLY A 425 -6.53 7.51 29.16
CA GLY A 425 -6.43 8.55 28.12
C GLY A 425 -5.73 8.08 26.85
N ASP A 426 -5.74 6.78 26.56
CA ASP A 426 -5.19 6.23 25.32
C ASP A 426 -6.09 6.58 24.13
N HIS A 427 -5.54 7.39 23.21
CA HIS A 427 -6.24 7.84 22.01
C HIS A 427 -6.72 6.70 21.09
N ARG A 428 -6.11 5.51 21.15
CA ARG A 428 -6.55 4.33 20.36
C ARG A 428 -8.01 3.94 20.66
N SER A 429 -8.49 4.19 21.89
CA SER A 429 -9.85 3.87 22.32
C SER A 429 -10.92 4.49 21.42
N HIS A 430 -10.71 5.74 21.00
CA HIS A 430 -11.62 6.48 20.12
C HIS A 430 -11.72 5.89 18.70
N LEU A 431 -10.73 5.09 18.29
CA LEU A 431 -10.62 4.56 16.93
C LEU A 431 -10.97 3.06 16.81
N LEU A 432 -11.35 2.40 17.91
CA LEU A 432 -11.65 0.96 17.90
C LEU A 432 -12.84 0.61 17.01
N ASP A 433 -13.88 1.46 16.99
CA ASP A 433 -15.06 1.25 16.14
C ASP A 433 -14.71 1.47 14.66
N LEU A 434 -13.88 2.48 14.36
CA LEU A 434 -13.32 2.72 13.02
C LEU A 434 -12.48 1.53 12.55
N ARG A 435 -11.56 1.03 13.40
CA ARG A 435 -10.75 -0.16 13.12
C ARG A 435 -11.64 -1.34 12.76
N LYS A 436 -12.70 -1.60 13.53
CA LYS A 436 -13.63 -2.72 13.29
C LYS A 436 -14.26 -2.61 11.90
N GLN A 437 -14.75 -1.44 11.53
CA GLN A 437 -15.38 -1.23 10.21
C GLN A 437 -14.37 -1.38 9.06
N ILE A 438 -13.16 -0.84 9.20
CA ILE A 438 -12.08 -0.99 8.22
C ILE A 438 -11.70 -2.47 8.06
N THR A 439 -11.54 -3.19 9.17
CA THR A 439 -11.20 -4.63 9.17
C THR A 439 -12.27 -5.44 8.43
N ASN A 440 -13.55 -5.20 8.73
CA ASN A 440 -14.66 -5.87 8.04
C ASN A 440 -14.66 -5.57 6.54
N ALA A 441 -14.42 -4.32 6.14
CA ALA A 441 -14.35 -3.94 4.73
C ALA A 441 -13.18 -4.65 4.02
N ILE A 442 -12.00 -4.67 4.62
CA ILE A 442 -10.81 -5.38 4.10
C ILE A 442 -11.08 -6.88 3.97
N GLU A 443 -11.73 -7.51 4.95
CA GLU A 443 -12.09 -8.92 4.87
C GLU A 443 -13.04 -9.21 3.69
N LEU A 444 -14.03 -8.36 3.45
CA LEU A 444 -14.91 -8.48 2.28
C LEU A 444 -14.16 -8.30 0.95
N LEU A 445 -13.25 -7.32 0.88
CA LEU A 445 -12.39 -7.07 -0.29
C LEU A 445 -11.48 -8.28 -0.58
N ARG A 446 -10.89 -8.88 0.46
CA ARG A 446 -10.06 -10.09 0.36
C ARG A 446 -10.88 -11.29 -0.13
N ARG A 447 -12.10 -11.49 0.39
CA ARG A 447 -13.00 -12.55 -0.08
C ARG A 447 -13.31 -12.40 -1.57
N ARG A 448 -13.65 -11.19 -2.03
CA ARG A 448 -13.87 -10.92 -3.47
C ARG A 448 -12.61 -11.09 -4.31
N SER A 449 -11.45 -10.73 -3.76
CA SER A 449 -10.17 -10.88 -4.47
C SER A 449 -9.79 -12.35 -4.65
N ARG A 450 -10.12 -13.22 -3.69
CA ARG A 450 -9.91 -14.68 -3.78
C ARG A 450 -10.82 -15.37 -4.80
N GLN A 451 -12.04 -14.86 -4.98
CA GLN A 451 -13.03 -15.43 -5.91
C GLN A 451 -12.72 -15.13 -7.38
N ALA A 452 -11.92 -14.10 -7.67
CA ALA A 452 -11.48 -13.79 -9.03
C ALA A 452 -10.15 -14.49 -9.31
N LYS A 453 -10.18 -15.56 -10.12
CA LYS A 453 -8.98 -16.31 -10.55
C LYS A 453 -7.99 -15.34 -11.22
N GLN A 454 -6.73 -15.32 -10.75
CA GLN A 454 -5.60 -14.85 -11.55
C GLN A 454 -4.97 -16.05 -12.27
N PRO A 455 -4.54 -15.90 -13.54
CA PRO A 455 -3.71 -16.91 -14.18
C PRO A 455 -2.32 -16.88 -13.52
N ARG A 456 -2.04 -17.87 -12.66
CA ARG A 456 -0.75 -17.97 -11.96
C ARG A 456 0.37 -18.39 -12.92
N GLY A 457 1.54 -17.77 -12.73
CA GLY A 457 2.83 -18.17 -13.30
C GLY A 457 3.20 -19.58 -12.83
N LYS A 458 2.77 -20.55 -13.62
CA LYS A 458 2.77 -21.98 -13.37
C LYS A 458 4.05 -22.59 -13.99
N ARG A 459 5.18 -22.67 -13.26
CA ARG A 459 6.33 -23.44 -13.81
C ARG A 459 7.07 -24.37 -12.85
N HIS A 460 7.11 -24.13 -11.53
CA HIS A 460 7.78 -25.05 -10.60
C HIS A 460 6.83 -25.79 -9.64
N VAL A 461 5.77 -25.14 -9.15
CA VAL A 461 4.77 -25.76 -8.23
C VAL A 461 3.88 -26.79 -8.95
N LEU A 462 3.59 -26.57 -10.24
CA LEU A 462 2.85 -27.55 -11.05
C LEU A 462 3.53 -28.92 -11.12
N ASP A 463 4.86 -28.98 -11.08
CA ASP A 463 5.59 -30.22 -11.33
C ASP A 463 5.43 -31.19 -10.15
N GLU A 464 5.45 -30.68 -8.91
CA GLU A 464 5.29 -31.51 -7.71
C GLU A 464 3.83 -31.92 -7.45
N ASP A 465 2.88 -31.01 -7.66
CA ASP A 465 1.44 -31.34 -7.57
C ASP A 465 1.07 -32.38 -8.63
N GLN A 466 1.58 -32.24 -9.86
CA GLN A 466 1.38 -33.23 -10.93
C GLN A 466 2.02 -34.58 -10.61
N LYS A 467 3.20 -34.60 -9.97
CA LYS A 467 3.81 -35.86 -9.49
C LYS A 467 2.96 -36.54 -8.44
N ALA A 468 2.43 -35.79 -7.47
CA ALA A 468 1.56 -36.34 -6.43
C ALA A 468 0.26 -36.92 -7.03
N ASP A 469 -0.39 -36.18 -7.94
CA ASP A 469 -1.60 -36.63 -8.63
C ASP A 469 -1.33 -37.86 -9.52
N ALA A 470 -0.18 -37.89 -10.21
CA ALA A 470 0.23 -39.03 -11.03
C ALA A 470 0.46 -40.28 -10.19
N LYS A 471 1.15 -40.16 -9.04
CA LYS A 471 1.38 -41.25 -8.08
C LYS A 471 0.06 -41.80 -7.51
N ALA A 472 -0.84 -40.91 -7.11
CA ALA A 472 -2.18 -41.32 -6.66
C ALA A 472 -2.98 -42.02 -7.78
N THR A 473 -2.89 -41.52 -9.02
CA THR A 473 -3.55 -42.10 -10.20
C THR A 473 -2.99 -43.50 -10.52
N ALA A 474 -1.68 -43.71 -10.43
CA ALA A 474 -1.04 -45.00 -10.65
C ALA A 474 -1.49 -46.03 -9.60
N ALA A 475 -1.49 -45.65 -8.32
CA ALA A 475 -1.94 -46.51 -7.23
C ALA A 475 -3.41 -46.93 -7.39
N ILE A 476 -4.30 -45.99 -7.74
CA ILE A 476 -5.72 -46.27 -8.04
C ILE A 476 -5.85 -47.25 -9.22
N THR A 477 -5.10 -47.02 -10.30
CA THR A 477 -5.17 -47.84 -11.51
C THR A 477 -4.70 -49.27 -11.25
N ARG A 478 -3.62 -49.47 -10.48
CA ARG A 478 -3.17 -50.81 -10.05
C ARG A 478 -4.24 -51.54 -9.26
N ARG A 479 -4.85 -50.88 -8.27
CA ARG A 479 -5.92 -51.48 -7.47
C ARG A 479 -7.11 -51.91 -8.31
N MET A 480 -7.44 -51.16 -9.37
CA MET A 480 -8.46 -51.60 -10.31
C MET A 480 -8.07 -52.85 -11.09
N GLN A 481 -6.82 -52.96 -11.53
CA GLN A 481 -6.32 -54.17 -12.20
C GLN A 481 -6.34 -55.39 -11.26
N GLU A 482 -6.20 -55.17 -9.96
CA GLU A 482 -6.35 -56.19 -8.91
C GLU A 482 -7.82 -56.52 -8.57
N GLY A 483 -8.78 -55.86 -9.22
CA GLY A 483 -10.22 -56.11 -9.06
C GLY A 483 -10.89 -55.27 -7.97
N HIS A 484 -10.26 -54.18 -7.51
CA HIS A 484 -10.82 -53.25 -6.55
C HIS A 484 -11.36 -51.99 -7.25
N GLU A 485 -12.69 -51.88 -7.36
CA GLU A 485 -13.37 -50.73 -7.99
C GLU A 485 -14.05 -49.83 -6.96
N GLY A 486 -13.83 -48.52 -7.10
CA GLY A 486 -14.47 -47.46 -6.33
C GLY A 486 -15.80 -46.98 -6.94
N GLU A 487 -16.43 -46.02 -6.28
CA GLU A 487 -17.68 -45.41 -6.75
C GLU A 487 -17.48 -44.54 -8.00
N SER A 488 -16.35 -43.85 -8.11
CA SER A 488 -15.96 -43.05 -9.29
C SER A 488 -15.86 -43.92 -10.55
N ASP A 489 -15.41 -45.16 -10.38
CA ASP A 489 -15.16 -46.10 -11.47
C ASP A 489 -16.48 -46.63 -12.00
N LYS A 490 -17.37 -47.06 -11.08
CA LYS A 490 -18.74 -47.48 -11.39
C LYS A 490 -19.57 -46.35 -12.02
N ALA A 491 -19.38 -45.12 -11.55
CA ALA A 491 -20.02 -43.94 -12.16
C ALA A 491 -19.50 -43.68 -13.59
N GLY A 492 -18.26 -44.06 -13.89
CA GLY A 492 -17.65 -43.98 -15.21
C GLY A 492 -18.06 -45.08 -16.19
N GLU A 493 -18.58 -46.23 -15.71
CA GLU A 493 -19.05 -47.32 -16.56
C GLU A 493 -20.39 -47.04 -17.25
N SER A 494 -21.21 -46.18 -16.64
CA SER A 494 -22.54 -45.82 -17.11
C SER A 494 -22.57 -44.38 -17.65
N GLY A 495 -23.17 -44.18 -18.82
CA GLY A 495 -23.32 -42.86 -19.45
C GLY A 495 -22.30 -42.58 -20.56
N SER A 496 -22.59 -41.56 -21.37
CA SER A 496 -21.72 -41.08 -22.43
C SER A 496 -20.66 -40.10 -21.90
N LEU A 497 -19.61 -39.88 -22.69
CA LEU A 497 -18.53 -38.95 -22.34
C LEU A 497 -19.04 -37.51 -22.10
N GLU A 498 -20.09 -37.11 -22.82
CA GLU A 498 -20.76 -35.81 -22.61
C GLU A 498 -21.52 -35.77 -21.29
N GLU A 499 -22.26 -36.83 -20.92
CA GLU A 499 -22.96 -36.92 -19.64
C GLU A 499 -21.99 -36.93 -18.45
N HIS A 500 -20.83 -37.58 -18.60
CA HIS A 500 -19.75 -37.53 -17.59
C HIS A 500 -19.22 -36.12 -17.42
N ARG A 501 -18.99 -35.41 -18.52
CA ARG A 501 -18.50 -34.03 -18.52
C ARG A 501 -19.51 -33.09 -17.89
N GLU A 502 -20.80 -33.23 -18.22
CA GLU A 502 -21.89 -32.44 -17.62
C GLU A 502 -21.98 -32.64 -16.10
N ALA A 503 -21.88 -33.88 -15.61
CA ALA A 503 -21.90 -34.17 -14.17
C ALA A 503 -20.72 -33.50 -13.43
N GLN A 504 -19.52 -33.51 -14.03
CA GLN A 504 -18.36 -32.82 -13.46
C GLN A 504 -18.52 -31.29 -13.49
N VAL A 505 -19.08 -30.72 -14.57
CA VAL A 505 -19.37 -29.28 -14.65
C VAL A 505 -20.41 -28.88 -13.61
N GLU A 506 -21.46 -29.68 -13.41
CA GLU A 506 -22.48 -29.41 -12.39
C GLU A 506 -21.87 -29.40 -10.98
N SER A 507 -21.03 -30.38 -10.64
CA SER A 507 -20.33 -30.39 -9.33
C SER A 507 -19.51 -29.11 -9.13
N LEU A 508 -18.63 -28.77 -10.07
CA LEU A 508 -17.76 -27.60 -9.95
C LEU A 508 -18.55 -26.28 -9.89
N THR A 509 -19.57 -26.11 -10.73
CA THR A 509 -20.32 -24.85 -10.80
C THR A 509 -21.35 -24.71 -9.69
N ARG A 510 -22.15 -25.75 -9.42
CA ARG A 510 -23.29 -25.69 -8.50
C ARG A 510 -22.89 -25.91 -7.05
N LYS A 511 -21.97 -26.86 -6.80
CA LYS A 511 -21.54 -27.25 -5.44
C LYS A 511 -20.30 -26.48 -4.98
N HIS A 512 -19.34 -26.23 -5.88
CA HIS A 512 -18.10 -25.52 -5.55
C HIS A 512 -18.02 -24.09 -6.05
N HIS A 513 -19.08 -23.58 -6.69
CA HIS A 513 -19.22 -22.18 -7.12
C HIS A 513 -18.14 -21.71 -8.12
N PHE A 514 -17.63 -22.61 -8.95
CA PHE A 514 -16.79 -22.24 -10.09
C PHE A 514 -17.64 -21.56 -11.17
N ASP A 515 -17.07 -20.60 -11.89
CA ASP A 515 -17.66 -20.15 -13.14
C ASP A 515 -17.54 -21.24 -14.22
N GLN A 516 -18.36 -21.14 -15.27
CA GLN A 516 -18.47 -22.19 -16.29
C GLN A 516 -17.15 -22.38 -17.06
N THR A 517 -16.40 -21.32 -17.31
CA THR A 517 -15.12 -21.37 -18.05
C THR A 517 -14.05 -22.04 -17.19
N GLY A 518 -13.95 -21.67 -15.92
CA GLY A 518 -13.03 -22.24 -14.95
C GLY A 518 -13.33 -23.71 -14.68
N ALA A 519 -14.61 -24.11 -14.58
CA ALA A 519 -14.99 -25.51 -14.43
C ALA A 519 -14.53 -26.36 -15.64
N LEU A 520 -14.74 -25.86 -16.86
CA LEU A 520 -14.30 -26.54 -18.08
C LEU A 520 -12.77 -26.65 -18.15
N GLN A 521 -12.03 -25.63 -17.72
CA GLN A 521 -10.57 -25.66 -17.68
C GLN A 521 -10.04 -26.73 -16.72
N GLU A 522 -10.56 -26.82 -15.49
CA GLU A 522 -10.13 -27.84 -14.53
C GLU A 522 -10.38 -29.26 -15.06
N ILE A 523 -11.54 -29.46 -15.70
CA ILE A 523 -11.91 -30.74 -16.30
C ILE A 523 -10.96 -31.09 -17.44
N ASP A 524 -10.71 -30.15 -18.35
CA ASP A 524 -9.81 -30.37 -19.48
C ASP A 524 -8.36 -30.60 -19.03
N GLU A 525 -7.88 -29.89 -18.00
CA GLU A 525 -6.56 -30.12 -17.41
C GLU A 525 -6.46 -31.54 -16.81
N THR A 526 -7.47 -31.97 -16.03
CA THR A 526 -7.51 -33.31 -15.43
C THR A 526 -7.50 -34.41 -16.51
N ILE A 527 -8.32 -34.25 -17.56
CA ILE A 527 -8.41 -35.20 -18.67
C ILE A 527 -7.09 -35.25 -19.45
N ARG A 528 -6.49 -34.08 -19.76
CA ARG A 528 -5.21 -34.02 -20.48
C ARG A 528 -4.06 -34.66 -19.71
N ALA A 529 -4.07 -34.53 -18.38
CA ALA A 529 -3.07 -35.15 -17.52
C ALA A 529 -3.31 -36.67 -17.35
N GLY A 530 -4.47 -37.19 -17.74
CA GLY A 530 -4.84 -38.58 -17.50
C GLY A 530 -5.08 -38.90 -16.02
N ASN A 531 -5.29 -37.88 -15.20
CA ASN A 531 -5.40 -38.05 -13.75
C ASN A 531 -6.78 -38.60 -13.37
N ARG A 532 -6.79 -39.49 -12.38
CA ARG A 532 -8.02 -40.05 -11.78
C ARG A 532 -8.36 -39.42 -10.44
N VAL A 533 -7.54 -38.48 -10.00
CA VAL A 533 -7.77 -37.63 -8.85
C VAL A 533 -7.81 -36.18 -9.29
N ARG A 534 -8.58 -35.36 -8.59
CA ARG A 534 -8.58 -33.91 -8.75
C ARG A 534 -8.60 -33.24 -7.40
N TRP A 535 -7.64 -32.34 -7.19
CA TRP A 535 -7.63 -31.47 -6.03
C TRP A 535 -8.29 -30.12 -6.34
N ILE A 536 -9.25 -29.68 -5.52
CA ILE A 536 -9.84 -28.35 -5.63
C ILE A 536 -9.92 -27.66 -4.26
N GLN A 537 -10.08 -26.34 -4.28
CA GLN A 537 -10.33 -25.53 -3.08
C GLN A 537 -11.70 -24.88 -3.20
N SER A 538 -12.51 -24.98 -2.15
CA SER A 538 -13.86 -24.41 -2.14
C SER A 538 -14.28 -24.05 -0.73
N ALA A 539 -15.02 -22.96 -0.56
CA ALA A 539 -15.66 -22.63 0.71
C ALA A 539 -16.85 -23.56 0.94
N GLN A 540 -16.92 -24.19 2.10
CA GLN A 540 -17.99 -25.12 2.43
C GLN A 540 -18.53 -24.83 3.83
N SER A 541 -19.85 -24.87 3.99
CA SER A 541 -20.53 -24.71 5.27
C SER A 541 -20.41 -25.94 6.20
N SER A 542 -19.78 -27.01 5.71
CA SER A 542 -19.53 -28.24 6.47
C SER A 542 -18.43 -28.05 7.52
N PRO A 543 -18.54 -28.67 8.70
CA PRO A 543 -17.44 -28.72 9.66
C PRO A 543 -16.29 -29.65 9.19
N ALA A 544 -16.46 -30.41 8.11
CA ALA A 544 -15.38 -31.21 7.53
C ALA A 544 -14.31 -30.29 6.90
N PHE A 545 -13.03 -30.65 7.10
CA PHE A 545 -11.92 -29.87 6.55
C PHE A 545 -11.62 -30.21 5.08
N PHE A 546 -12.12 -31.33 4.58
CA PHE A 546 -12.18 -31.67 3.15
C PHE A 546 -13.45 -32.47 2.87
N ASP A 547 -13.88 -32.46 1.61
CA ASP A 547 -14.98 -33.28 1.09
C ASP A 547 -14.46 -34.17 -0.04
N VAL A 548 -15.10 -35.31 -0.26
CA VAL A 548 -14.73 -36.28 -1.30
C VAL A 548 -15.94 -36.55 -2.19
N GLU A 549 -15.74 -36.38 -3.49
CA GLU A 549 -16.74 -36.64 -4.52
C GLU A 549 -16.27 -37.69 -5.51
N SER A 550 -17.08 -38.75 -5.61
CA SER A 550 -16.95 -39.80 -6.60
C SER A 550 -17.61 -39.35 -7.92
N LEU A 551 -16.88 -38.62 -8.76
CA LEU A 551 -17.35 -38.22 -10.09
C LEU A 551 -16.99 -39.31 -11.11
N PRO A 552 -17.66 -39.36 -12.28
CA PRO A 552 -17.33 -40.33 -13.32
C PRO A 552 -15.84 -40.29 -13.68
N ASN A 553 -15.14 -41.39 -13.42
CA ASN A 553 -13.70 -41.60 -13.63
C ASN A 553 -12.74 -40.72 -12.80
N VAL A 554 -13.24 -39.87 -11.90
CA VAL A 554 -12.42 -38.91 -11.12
C VAL A 554 -12.85 -38.88 -9.66
N ILE A 555 -11.89 -39.07 -8.75
CA ILE A 555 -12.06 -38.80 -7.32
C ILE A 555 -11.69 -37.33 -7.08
N GLN A 556 -12.68 -36.49 -6.81
CA GLN A 556 -12.47 -35.08 -6.52
C GLN A 556 -12.36 -34.87 -5.00
N VAL A 557 -11.24 -34.31 -4.55
CA VAL A 557 -11.00 -33.91 -3.16
C VAL A 557 -11.09 -32.39 -3.07
N ALA A 558 -12.07 -31.91 -2.31
CA ALA A 558 -12.32 -30.49 -2.15
C ALA A 558 -11.91 -30.02 -0.76
N LEU A 559 -10.82 -29.26 -0.66
CA LEU A 559 -10.36 -28.69 0.60
C LEU A 559 -11.24 -27.51 1.01
N ASN A 560 -11.74 -27.54 2.26
CA ASN A 560 -12.65 -26.52 2.77
C ASN A 560 -11.89 -25.26 3.17
N THR A 561 -12.05 -24.17 2.42
CA THR A 561 -11.37 -22.90 2.71
C THR A 561 -11.84 -22.18 3.98
N ASP A 562 -13.02 -22.55 4.49
CA ASP A 562 -13.59 -21.96 5.72
C ASP A 562 -13.15 -22.71 6.98
N HIS A 563 -12.52 -23.89 6.84
CA HIS A 563 -12.06 -24.67 7.97
C HIS A 563 -10.70 -24.15 8.50
N PRO A 564 -10.48 -24.05 9.84
CA PRO A 564 -9.22 -23.51 10.40
C PRO A 564 -7.93 -24.20 9.91
N VAL A 565 -8.00 -25.52 9.68
CA VAL A 565 -6.89 -26.33 9.17
C VAL A 565 -6.41 -25.87 7.77
N HIS A 566 -7.28 -25.27 6.95
CA HIS A 566 -6.92 -24.85 5.59
C HIS A 566 -5.69 -23.94 5.58
N SER A 567 -5.66 -22.91 6.43
CA SER A 567 -4.53 -21.98 6.51
C SER A 567 -3.20 -22.70 6.79
N HIS A 568 -3.22 -23.70 7.67
CA HIS A 568 -2.04 -24.46 8.05
C HIS A 568 -1.57 -25.47 7.00
N LEU A 569 -2.45 -25.93 6.10
CA LEU A 569 -2.10 -26.86 5.02
C LEU A 569 -1.76 -26.12 3.72
N TYR A 570 -2.46 -25.02 3.42
CA TYR A 570 -2.30 -24.27 2.18
C TYR A 570 -0.86 -23.74 2.00
N ASP A 571 -0.30 -23.15 3.06
CA ASP A 571 1.04 -22.54 3.05
C ASP A 571 2.17 -23.56 2.85
N VAL A 572 1.86 -24.83 3.08
CA VAL A 572 2.77 -25.98 2.95
C VAL A 572 2.70 -26.57 1.55
N MET A 573 1.49 -26.68 0.99
CA MET A 573 1.25 -27.34 -0.30
C MET A 573 1.60 -26.45 -1.50
N HIS A 574 1.67 -25.12 -1.33
CA HIS A 574 1.94 -24.20 -2.45
C HIS A 574 3.09 -23.25 -2.13
N PRO A 575 4.34 -23.74 -2.04
CA PRO A 575 5.45 -22.87 -1.71
C PRO A 575 5.98 -22.20 -2.97
N ASP A 576 5.89 -20.87 -3.05
CA ASP A 576 6.71 -20.10 -3.99
C ASP A 576 8.16 -20.05 -3.44
N VAL A 577 8.86 -21.20 -3.46
CA VAL A 577 10.18 -21.38 -2.79
C VAL A 577 11.28 -20.50 -3.40
N GLU A 578 11.16 -20.13 -4.68
CA GLU A 578 12.24 -19.49 -5.44
C GLU A 578 12.58 -18.06 -4.98
N GLU A 579 11.68 -17.40 -4.24
CA GLU A 579 11.87 -16.02 -3.74
C GLU A 579 12.02 -15.94 -2.21
N MET A 580 11.98 -17.09 -1.51
CA MET A 580 11.98 -17.15 -0.05
C MET A 580 13.38 -17.29 0.54
N SER A 581 13.60 -16.69 1.71
CA SER A 581 14.82 -16.89 2.49
C SER A 581 14.86 -18.30 3.12
N GLU A 582 16.06 -18.82 3.39
CA GLU A 582 16.23 -20.13 4.05
C GLU A 582 15.51 -20.21 5.41
N ASP A 583 15.42 -19.09 6.12
CA ASP A 583 14.74 -19.01 7.42
C ASP A 583 13.22 -19.13 7.28
N GLU A 584 12.63 -18.51 6.25
CA GLU A 584 11.19 -18.61 5.97
C GLU A 584 10.80 -20.02 5.50
N VAL A 585 11.64 -20.65 4.67
CA VAL A 585 11.43 -22.06 4.27
C VAL A 585 11.47 -22.97 5.50
N ARG A 586 12.41 -22.76 6.41
CA ARG A 586 12.51 -23.52 7.66
C ARG A 586 11.30 -23.30 8.56
N GLU A 587 10.83 -22.06 8.70
CA GLU A 587 9.66 -21.74 9.51
C GLU A 587 8.40 -22.40 8.94
N ARG A 588 8.18 -22.34 7.63
CA ARG A 588 7.03 -23.01 6.99
C ARG A 588 7.08 -24.52 7.14
N LEU A 589 8.25 -25.14 6.96
CA LEU A 589 8.41 -26.58 7.21
C LEU A 589 8.12 -26.95 8.68
N ALA A 590 8.52 -26.11 9.63
CA ALA A 590 8.20 -26.31 11.04
C ALA A 590 6.69 -26.19 11.31
N GLN A 591 6.02 -25.21 10.69
CA GLN A 591 4.57 -25.03 10.77
C GLN A 591 3.82 -26.22 10.14
N ALA A 592 4.28 -26.71 8.98
CA ALA A 592 3.76 -27.91 8.33
C ALA A 592 3.82 -29.14 9.23
N ALA A 593 5.00 -29.39 9.80
CA ALA A 593 5.22 -30.51 10.71
C ALA A 593 4.35 -30.38 11.97
N ALA A 594 4.17 -29.15 12.48
CA ALA A 594 3.28 -28.90 13.61
C ALA A 594 1.81 -29.16 13.25
N ALA A 595 1.34 -28.68 12.11
CA ALA A 595 -0.03 -28.88 11.62
C ALA A 595 -0.34 -30.37 11.43
N PHE A 596 0.56 -31.11 10.78
CA PHE A 596 0.43 -32.55 10.61
C PHE A 596 0.36 -33.28 11.96
N ARG A 597 1.23 -32.93 12.92
CA ARG A 597 1.18 -33.50 14.27
C ARG A 597 -0.14 -33.23 14.98
N ILE A 598 -0.68 -32.01 14.86
CA ILE A 598 -1.98 -31.64 15.45
C ILE A 598 -3.11 -32.47 14.83
N LEU A 599 -3.10 -32.70 13.52
CA LEU A 599 -4.09 -33.57 12.84
C LEU A 599 -4.01 -35.03 13.33
N ILE A 600 -2.81 -35.56 13.53
CA ILE A 600 -2.65 -36.91 14.08
C ILE A 600 -3.10 -36.98 15.55
N TYR A 601 -2.79 -35.95 16.36
CA TYR A 601 -3.26 -35.88 17.74
C TYR A 601 -4.79 -35.73 17.82
N SER A 602 -5.42 -35.01 16.90
CA SER A 602 -6.87 -34.89 16.87
C SER A 602 -7.54 -36.23 16.55
N TRP A 603 -6.99 -37.02 15.61
CA TRP A 603 -7.45 -38.40 15.37
C TRP A 603 -7.25 -39.28 16.61
N ALA A 604 -6.07 -39.23 17.24
CA ALA A 604 -5.77 -40.05 18.41
C ALA A 604 -6.74 -39.75 19.57
N ARG A 605 -7.06 -38.46 19.77
CA ARG A 605 -8.04 -38.04 20.77
C ARG A 605 -9.45 -38.49 20.42
N TYR A 606 -9.84 -38.36 19.15
CA TYR A 606 -11.11 -38.86 18.65
C TYR A 606 -11.28 -40.36 18.91
N GLU A 607 -10.26 -41.19 18.63
CA GLU A 607 -10.27 -42.64 18.90
C GLU A 607 -10.43 -42.95 20.40
N GLU A 608 -9.73 -42.23 21.28
CA GLU A 608 -9.78 -42.43 22.74
C GLU A 608 -11.18 -42.16 23.31
N GLU A 609 -11.83 -41.09 22.85
CA GLU A 609 -13.14 -40.63 23.33
C GLU A 609 -14.31 -41.51 22.88
N GLN A 610 -14.10 -42.43 21.92
CA GLN A 610 -15.15 -43.32 21.44
C GLN A 610 -15.57 -44.39 22.46
N SER A 611 -16.79 -44.89 22.29
CA SER A 611 -17.27 -46.08 23.01
C SER A 611 -16.41 -47.32 22.68
N GLU A 612 -16.40 -48.35 23.54
CA GLU A 612 -15.64 -49.60 23.28
C GLU A 612 -15.94 -50.24 21.91
N ARG A 613 -17.18 -50.12 21.43
CA ARG A 613 -17.59 -50.64 20.12
C ARG A 613 -17.08 -49.77 18.98
N ASP A 614 -17.21 -48.45 19.12
CA ASP A 614 -16.86 -47.51 18.05
C ASP A 614 -15.35 -47.28 17.98
N ARG A 615 -14.64 -47.37 19.11
CA ARG A 615 -13.16 -47.35 19.15
C ARG A 615 -12.55 -48.46 18.30
N ARG A 616 -13.14 -49.67 18.29
CA ARG A 616 -12.69 -50.74 17.39
C ARG A 616 -12.85 -50.34 15.92
N ARG A 617 -13.99 -49.74 15.56
CA ARG A 617 -14.24 -49.27 14.18
C ARG A 617 -13.25 -48.17 13.77
N VAL A 618 -12.98 -47.20 14.64
CA VAL A 618 -12.01 -46.14 14.36
C VAL A 618 -10.59 -46.69 14.25
N ARG A 619 -10.23 -47.65 15.11
CA ARG A 619 -8.94 -48.34 15.04
C ARG A 619 -8.80 -49.15 13.76
N ASP A 620 -9.84 -49.88 13.35
CA ASP A 620 -9.86 -50.64 12.11
C ASP A 620 -9.75 -49.68 10.91
N ALA A 621 -10.47 -48.56 10.91
CA ALA A 621 -10.35 -47.53 9.88
C ALA A 621 -8.94 -46.94 9.79
N ARG A 622 -8.27 -46.70 10.92
CA ARG A 622 -6.87 -46.24 10.95
C ARG A 622 -5.91 -47.30 10.40
N LEU A 623 -6.14 -48.58 10.71
CA LEU A 623 -5.34 -49.68 10.18
C LEU A 623 -5.53 -49.84 8.67
N GLU A 624 -6.77 -49.81 8.18
CA GLU A 624 -7.06 -49.90 6.76
C GLU A 624 -6.51 -48.68 6.01
N TRP A 625 -6.74 -47.46 6.50
CA TRP A 625 -6.18 -46.26 5.88
C TRP A 625 -4.64 -46.29 5.85
N GLY A 626 -4.00 -46.84 6.88
CA GLY A 626 -2.56 -47.06 6.91
C GLY A 626 -2.05 -47.99 5.79
N LYS A 627 -2.80 -49.05 5.46
CA LYS A 627 -2.46 -49.94 4.32
C LYS A 627 -2.61 -49.22 2.99
N TYR A 628 -3.67 -48.42 2.81
CA TYR A 628 -3.83 -47.60 1.61
C TYR A 628 -2.70 -46.57 1.49
N ALA A 629 -2.29 -45.94 2.59
CA ALA A 629 -1.17 -45.01 2.59
C ALA A 629 0.15 -45.70 2.19
N GLU A 630 0.46 -46.86 2.77
CA GLU A 630 1.63 -47.67 2.39
C GLU A 630 1.67 -47.91 0.88
N GLU A 631 0.58 -48.38 0.30
CA GLU A 631 0.47 -48.63 -1.15
C GLU A 631 0.62 -47.38 -2.03
N PHE A 632 0.16 -46.21 -1.57
CA PHE A 632 0.25 -44.94 -2.29
C PHE A 632 1.62 -44.26 -2.13
N PHE A 633 2.40 -44.60 -1.10
CA PHE A 633 3.74 -44.07 -0.87
C PHE A 633 4.88 -44.97 -1.40
N ASP A 634 4.68 -46.30 -1.45
CA ASP A 634 5.68 -47.29 -1.87
C ASP A 634 5.89 -47.39 -3.40
N GLU A 635 5.26 -46.55 -4.22
CA GLU A 635 5.66 -46.49 -5.64
C GLU A 635 7.04 -45.84 -5.77
N ASP A 636 8.02 -46.66 -6.17
CA ASP A 636 9.35 -46.23 -6.61
C ASP A 636 9.22 -45.27 -7.81
N ASP A 637 9.94 -44.14 -7.72
CA ASP A 637 9.95 -42.97 -8.61
C ASP A 637 10.42 -43.25 -10.07
N ASP A 638 10.54 -44.51 -10.48
CA ASP A 638 11.34 -44.93 -11.64
C ASP A 638 10.63 -45.83 -12.69
N SER A 639 9.30 -45.97 -12.69
CA SER A 639 8.67 -46.98 -13.59
C SER A 639 7.38 -46.65 -14.35
N VAL A 640 6.98 -45.39 -14.54
CA VAL A 640 5.93 -45.10 -15.54
C VAL A 640 6.25 -43.83 -16.33
N SER A 641 6.68 -44.01 -17.58
CA SER A 641 6.71 -42.95 -18.58
C SER A 641 5.27 -42.58 -18.97
N PRO A 642 4.89 -41.30 -19.13
CA PRO A 642 3.52 -40.86 -19.46
C PRO A 642 3.00 -41.23 -20.86
N THR A 643 3.54 -42.28 -21.48
CA THR A 643 3.28 -42.64 -22.89
C THR A 643 2.59 -43.98 -23.09
N ASP A 644 2.32 -44.75 -22.03
CA ASP A 644 1.68 -46.07 -22.14
C ASP A 644 0.19 -46.10 -21.73
N LEU A 645 -0.46 -44.93 -21.63
CA LEU A 645 -1.92 -44.82 -21.44
C LEU A 645 -2.55 -44.07 -22.60
N VAL A 646 -2.79 -44.79 -23.71
CA VAL A 646 -3.71 -44.39 -24.80
C VAL A 646 -4.73 -45.50 -25.02
#